data_AF-A0A955BWA8-F1
#
_entry.id   AF-A0A955BWA8-F1
#
_cell.length_a   1.000
_cell.length_b   1.000
_cell.length_c   1.000
_cell.angle_alpha   90.00
_cell.angle_beta   90.00
_cell.angle_gamma   90.00
#
_symmetry.space_group_name_H-M   'P 1'
#
loop_
_entity.id
_entity.type
_entity.pdbx_description
1 polymer ?
#
loop_
_entity_poly.entity_id
_entity_poly.type
_entity_poly.pdbx_seq_one_letter_code
_entity_poly.pdbx_strand_id
1 'polypeptide(L)'
;MTTTVSYFIGNDPEQWHPAVPVWGGVRYVDLYPGIDLELSAASVQLATRLNADLDAIALRVEGADALTLDGDVLRLSTAAGDVRLPLIQVTATPAAGAQVQPNGPQIFDVSAPFISRSSAPRMPAANPADLLYSTFLGGNSGYDYIRGIAVDEEGNAYVAGGTMSSDFPITSGAFDPTLDGTSDVFVAQLNADGSQLVYATFLGGSDSDSGSDISLDNEHNVFVTGGTLSNNFPVTLGAYDISYNGRDDVFVAKLGPTGGSLAYATYIGGADSEGGAAIASDGNGNAYVTGKTLSSDFPTTPGSYDSSFNGGNSDVFVVKLNPSASRLTYSTLLGGSRSEESYSVAVDSVANAFVTGMTYSTDFPTTADAFGPTYNGGSSDTFVVKLNYGGDALGYSTFLGGTRDEYGEAIAVDITGSAYVTGWTRSSNFPTTPDAFDTSFNGGTCGGSPCDDAYVVKVNSAGSGLSYATFIGGSSYDQGRGIAVDDAGSTYIVGNTVSPAFPTTVGAFDTSYNGYGDSFVLKLPPVGSDLAYATFLGGSQNDVGSAIAVNAVGTVYASGQTSSENFPTTPGSFDTTYYRPTAFLAGLDLYFPNVVAAIEQPLPGASISGVTDLRGFALDWSSATGPGTDAVRIYLDGPSGAGTLIGNATYGLPRPDVAAQYGAAFVLSGWELTWDTTGLPFGLHQLYVYAHRTTDDIWAEMPPHPVIVSGNHQLWLPISLRNR
;
A
#
# COMPACT_ATOMS: atom_id res chain seq x y z
N MET A 1 21.31 5.90 -7.72
CA MET A 1 22.52 6.29 -8.49
C MET A 1 22.07 7.08 -9.72
N THR A 2 22.72 8.17 -10.10
CA THR A 2 22.34 9.00 -11.27
C THR A 2 22.86 8.39 -12.58
N THR A 3 21.95 8.03 -13.49
CA THR A 3 22.29 7.54 -14.83
C THR A 3 22.93 8.65 -15.65
N THR A 4 24.05 8.35 -16.32
CA THR A 4 24.72 9.27 -17.25
C THR A 4 24.91 8.60 -18.61
N VAL A 5 24.89 9.39 -19.67
CA VAL A 5 25.15 8.94 -21.04
C VAL A 5 26.35 9.72 -21.58
N SER A 6 27.24 9.01 -22.27
CA SER A 6 28.36 9.63 -23.00
C SER A 6 28.09 9.50 -24.49
N TYR A 7 28.26 10.58 -25.24
CA TYR A 7 28.22 10.51 -26.71
C TYR A 7 29.44 11.19 -27.32
N PHE A 8 29.98 10.53 -28.33
CA PHE A 8 31.26 10.86 -28.96
C PHE A 8 30.97 11.27 -30.40
N ILE A 9 31.05 12.57 -30.69
CA ILE A 9 30.80 13.08 -32.04
C ILE A 9 32.11 13.04 -32.83
N GLY A 10 32.20 12.10 -33.77
CA GLY A 10 33.34 11.97 -34.66
C GLY A 10 34.67 11.65 -33.96
N ASN A 11 35.77 11.92 -34.66
CA ASN A 11 37.11 11.47 -34.26
C ASN A 11 37.89 12.55 -33.48
N ASP A 12 37.27 13.70 -33.24
CA ASP A 12 37.86 14.83 -32.53
C ASP A 12 37.46 14.78 -31.05
N PRO A 13 38.42 14.51 -30.12
CA PRO A 13 38.13 14.42 -28.70
C PRO A 13 37.60 15.72 -28.10
N GLU A 14 37.76 16.88 -28.75
CA GLU A 14 37.16 18.14 -28.30
C GLU A 14 35.63 18.18 -28.51
N GLN A 15 35.08 17.29 -29.33
CA GLN A 15 33.64 17.16 -29.58
C GLN A 15 32.99 15.99 -28.81
N TRP A 16 33.72 15.43 -27.86
CA TRP A 16 33.24 14.33 -27.03
C TRP A 16 32.59 14.89 -25.77
N HIS A 17 31.39 14.39 -25.46
CA HIS A 17 30.65 14.78 -24.26
C HIS A 17 30.48 13.56 -23.34
N PRO A 18 31.48 13.27 -22.48
CA PRO A 18 31.37 12.18 -21.52
C PRO A 18 30.53 12.57 -20.29
N ALA A 19 29.89 11.57 -19.69
CA ALA A 19 29.16 11.66 -18.42
C ALA A 19 28.06 12.74 -18.38
N VAL A 20 27.32 12.90 -19.48
CA VAL A 20 26.17 13.83 -19.52
C VAL A 20 25.06 13.27 -18.64
N PRO A 21 24.55 14.03 -17.66
CA PRO A 21 23.40 13.61 -16.85
C PRO A 21 22.18 13.35 -17.72
N VAL A 22 21.49 12.24 -17.47
CA VAL A 22 20.20 11.95 -18.11
C VAL A 22 19.10 12.59 -17.29
N TRP A 23 18.23 13.36 -17.95
CA TRP A 23 17.07 14.01 -17.32
C TRP A 23 15.78 13.33 -17.82
N GLY A 24 14.83 13.07 -16.93
CA GLY A 24 13.52 12.49 -17.29
C GLY A 24 12.61 13.44 -18.08
N GLY A 25 13.00 14.72 -18.19
CA GLY A 25 12.32 15.73 -18.98
C GLY A 25 13.05 17.09 -18.96
N VAL A 26 12.53 18.05 -19.73
CA VAL A 26 12.98 19.43 -19.87
C VAL A 26 11.80 20.36 -19.61
N ARG A 27 11.96 21.33 -18.70
CA ARG A 27 10.99 22.41 -18.51
C ARG A 27 11.55 23.72 -19.06
N TYR A 28 10.81 24.31 -20.00
CA TYR A 28 11.05 25.66 -20.51
C TYR A 28 10.12 26.63 -19.78
N VAL A 29 10.69 27.37 -18.83
CA VAL A 29 9.94 28.35 -18.03
C VAL A 29 9.64 29.59 -18.87
N ASP A 30 8.43 30.15 -18.72
CA ASP A 30 8.04 31.39 -19.41
C ASP A 30 8.11 31.26 -20.95
N LEU A 31 7.70 30.12 -21.52
CA LEU A 31 7.53 29.97 -22.97
C LEU A 31 6.60 31.08 -23.52
N TYR A 32 5.55 31.38 -22.75
CA TYR A 32 4.79 32.62 -22.80
C TYR A 32 4.67 33.19 -21.38
N PRO A 33 4.33 34.48 -21.19
CA PRO A 33 4.09 35.03 -19.86
C PRO A 33 3.09 34.17 -19.08
N GLY A 34 3.56 33.55 -17.99
CA GLY A 34 2.72 32.66 -17.18
C GLY A 34 2.55 31.24 -17.73
N ILE A 35 3.29 30.80 -18.76
CA ILE A 35 3.15 29.45 -19.34
C ILE A 35 4.52 28.80 -19.50
N ASP A 36 4.68 27.62 -18.91
CA ASP A 36 5.89 26.82 -19.04
C ASP A 36 5.61 25.61 -19.96
N LEU A 37 6.61 25.17 -20.72
CA LEU A 37 6.56 23.95 -21.52
C LEU A 37 7.33 22.84 -20.83
N GLU A 38 6.66 21.73 -20.55
CA GLU A 38 7.26 20.55 -19.94
C GLU A 38 7.28 19.41 -20.98
N LEU A 39 8.48 18.94 -21.30
CA LEU A 39 8.75 17.85 -22.22
C LEU A 39 9.31 16.69 -21.43
N SER A 40 8.64 15.54 -21.42
CA SER A 40 9.18 14.31 -20.82
C SER A 40 9.27 13.20 -21.88
N ALA A 41 9.87 12.06 -21.51
CA ALA A 41 9.88 10.88 -22.38
C ALA A 41 8.46 10.32 -22.64
N ALA A 42 7.47 10.67 -21.80
CA ALA A 42 6.10 10.15 -21.86
C ALA A 42 5.04 11.19 -22.24
N SER A 43 5.34 12.50 -22.18
CA SER A 43 4.33 13.56 -22.38
C SER A 43 4.92 14.90 -22.85
N VAL A 44 4.06 15.69 -23.51
CA VAL A 44 4.28 17.11 -23.78
C VAL A 44 3.13 17.87 -23.13
N GLN A 45 3.44 18.73 -22.16
CA GLN A 45 2.44 19.45 -21.37
C GLN A 45 2.79 20.93 -21.26
N LEU A 46 1.77 21.78 -21.12
CA LEU A 46 1.96 23.17 -20.76
C LEU A 46 1.48 23.38 -19.32
N ALA A 47 2.39 23.81 -18.46
CA ALA A 47 2.05 24.19 -17.10
C ALA A 47 1.69 25.68 -17.08
N THR A 48 0.41 25.97 -16.84
CA THR A 48 -0.07 27.34 -16.71
C THR A 48 0.14 27.86 -15.29
N ARG A 49 0.57 29.11 -15.18
CA ARG A 49 0.59 29.90 -13.95
C ARG A 49 -0.58 30.89 -14.01
N LEU A 50 -1.01 31.37 -12.85
CA LEU A 50 -2.25 32.14 -12.68
C LEU A 50 -2.40 33.29 -13.69
N ASN A 51 -3.57 33.40 -14.32
CA ASN A 51 -3.93 34.38 -15.37
C ASN A 51 -3.18 34.26 -16.72
N ALA A 52 -2.65 33.08 -17.04
CA ALA A 52 -2.09 32.81 -18.37
C ALA A 52 -3.15 32.94 -19.48
N ASP A 53 -2.82 33.71 -20.52
CA ASP A 53 -3.66 33.87 -21.72
C ASP A 53 -3.43 32.71 -22.69
N LEU A 54 -4.28 31.67 -22.58
CA LEU A 54 -4.23 30.51 -23.47
C LEU A 54 -4.62 30.84 -24.91
N ASP A 55 -5.41 31.90 -25.12
CA ASP A 55 -5.85 32.30 -26.47
C ASP A 55 -4.69 32.85 -27.32
N ALA A 56 -3.56 33.20 -26.68
CA ALA A 56 -2.32 33.62 -27.34
C ALA A 56 -1.54 32.46 -27.98
N ILE A 57 -1.92 31.20 -27.72
CA ILE A 57 -1.22 30.02 -28.22
C ILE A 57 -1.92 29.47 -29.46
N ALA A 58 -1.13 29.32 -30.52
CA ALA A 58 -1.54 28.61 -31.72
C ALA A 58 -0.42 27.66 -32.15
N LEU A 59 -0.81 26.53 -32.74
CA LEU A 59 0.11 25.57 -33.32
C LEU A 59 0.07 25.69 -34.84
N ARG A 60 1.24 25.87 -35.48
CA ARG A 60 1.36 25.87 -36.94
C ARG A 60 1.85 24.51 -37.43
N VAL A 61 1.10 23.93 -38.36
CA VAL A 61 1.46 22.72 -39.09
C VAL A 61 1.86 23.09 -40.52
N GLU A 62 3.05 22.67 -40.94
CA GLU A 62 3.55 22.84 -42.30
C GLU A 62 3.85 21.48 -42.95
N GLY A 63 3.53 21.32 -44.23
CA GLY A 63 3.86 20.14 -45.04
C GLY A 63 2.83 19.00 -45.04
N ALA A 64 1.70 19.15 -44.34
CA ALA A 64 0.59 18.20 -44.43
C ALA A 64 -0.28 18.50 -45.66
N ASP A 65 -0.75 17.47 -46.37
CA ASP A 65 -1.71 17.59 -47.47
C ASP A 65 -3.11 17.94 -46.96
N ALA A 66 -3.45 17.48 -45.75
CA ALA A 66 -4.65 17.88 -45.02
C ALA A 66 -4.40 17.82 -43.50
N LEU A 67 -5.09 18.67 -42.75
CA LEU A 67 -5.18 18.60 -41.29
C LEU A 67 -6.65 18.62 -40.88
N THR A 68 -7.06 17.62 -40.11
CA THR A 68 -8.42 17.52 -39.56
C THR A 68 -8.38 17.23 -38.07
N LEU A 69 -9.37 17.71 -37.33
CA LEU A 69 -9.58 17.36 -35.93
C LEU A 69 -10.56 16.18 -35.85
N ASP A 70 -10.15 15.11 -35.17
CA ASP A 70 -10.93 13.89 -34.90
C ASP A 70 -11.01 13.68 -33.38
N GLY A 71 -12.04 14.22 -32.75
CA GLY A 71 -12.11 14.34 -31.29
C GLY A 71 -10.96 15.19 -30.76
N ASP A 72 -10.14 14.62 -29.88
CA ASP A 72 -8.99 15.31 -29.25
C ASP A 72 -7.66 15.04 -29.99
N VAL A 73 -7.72 14.56 -31.23
CA VAL A 73 -6.55 14.20 -32.04
C VAL A 73 -6.53 15.00 -33.34
N LEU A 74 -5.38 15.65 -33.59
CA LEU A 74 -5.01 16.21 -34.88
C LEU A 74 -4.55 15.09 -35.82
N ARG A 75 -5.28 14.88 -36.91
CA ARG A 75 -4.91 13.95 -37.98
C ARG A 75 -4.33 14.72 -39.16
N LEU A 76 -3.04 14.52 -39.41
CA LEU A 76 -2.27 15.09 -40.50
C LEU A 76 -2.17 14.04 -41.61
N SER A 77 -2.76 14.29 -42.77
CA SER A 77 -2.53 13.45 -43.95
C SER A 77 -1.30 13.93 -44.69
N THR A 78 -0.37 13.03 -44.97
CA THR A 78 0.85 13.31 -45.72
C THR A 78 1.05 12.28 -46.83
N ALA A 79 1.92 12.57 -47.80
CA ALA A 79 2.31 11.62 -48.84
C ALA A 79 2.90 10.29 -48.31
N ALA A 80 3.37 10.25 -47.06
CA ALA A 80 3.92 9.05 -46.40
C ALA A 80 2.89 8.28 -45.55
N GLY A 81 1.65 8.79 -45.44
CA GLY A 81 0.60 8.24 -44.58
C GLY A 81 0.06 9.26 -43.57
N ASP A 82 -0.91 8.84 -42.78
CA ASP A 82 -1.49 9.69 -41.73
C ASP A 82 -0.64 9.70 -40.46
N VAL A 83 -0.40 10.89 -39.93
CA VAL A 83 0.21 11.14 -38.62
C VAL A 83 -0.85 11.64 -37.67
N ARG A 84 -0.89 11.10 -36.44
CA ARG A 84 -1.85 11.47 -35.40
C ARG A 84 -1.11 12.11 -34.23
N LEU A 85 -1.54 13.30 -33.85
CA LEU A 85 -0.99 14.05 -32.71
C LEU A 85 -2.12 14.40 -31.74
N PRO A 86 -2.01 14.09 -30.44
CA PRO A 86 -2.99 14.56 -29.47
C PRO A 86 -2.95 16.09 -29.36
N LEU A 87 -4.08 16.70 -29.00
CA LEU A 87 -4.09 18.09 -28.55
C LEU A 87 -3.27 18.26 -27.26
N ILE A 88 -2.74 19.46 -27.04
CA ILE A 88 -1.88 19.78 -25.90
C ILE A 88 -2.73 19.78 -24.62
N GLN A 89 -2.31 19.05 -23.61
CA GLN A 89 -3.02 18.99 -22.33
C GLN A 89 -2.81 20.27 -21.53
N VAL A 90 -3.90 20.85 -21.01
CA VAL A 90 -3.89 22.01 -20.12
C VAL A 90 -4.78 21.77 -18.90
N THR A 91 -4.39 22.36 -17.77
CA THR A 91 -5.10 22.27 -16.48
C THR A 91 -6.25 23.29 -16.35
N ALA A 92 -6.33 24.27 -17.24
CA ALA A 92 -7.40 25.26 -17.28
C ALA A 92 -8.40 24.95 -18.41
N THR A 93 -9.69 25.24 -18.20
CA THR A 93 -10.71 25.05 -19.24
C THR A 93 -10.56 26.12 -20.34
N PRO A 94 -10.25 25.75 -21.59
CA PRO A 94 -10.16 26.71 -22.70
C PRO A 94 -11.53 27.37 -22.94
N ALA A 95 -11.54 28.66 -23.27
CA ALA A 95 -12.75 29.40 -23.60
C ALA A 95 -13.37 28.97 -24.96
N ALA A 96 -12.56 28.38 -25.83
CA ALA A 96 -12.95 27.84 -27.14
C ALA A 96 -12.25 26.48 -27.39
N GLY A 97 -12.94 25.55 -28.07
CA GLY A 97 -12.34 24.28 -28.49
C GLY A 97 -11.41 24.44 -29.69
N ALA A 98 -10.44 23.54 -29.84
CA ALA A 98 -9.44 23.59 -30.91
C ALA A 98 -10.06 23.77 -32.30
N GLN A 99 -9.57 24.75 -33.06
CA GLN A 99 -10.03 25.01 -34.43
C GLN A 99 -8.85 24.91 -35.40
N VAL A 100 -9.06 24.19 -36.50
CA VAL A 100 -8.09 24.09 -37.60
C VAL A 100 -8.46 25.09 -38.69
N GLN A 101 -7.53 25.98 -39.06
CA GLN A 101 -7.70 26.95 -40.12
C GLN A 101 -6.59 26.80 -41.18
N PRO A 102 -6.93 26.55 -42.46
CA PRO A 102 -5.94 26.59 -43.54
C PRO A 102 -5.31 27.99 -43.67
N ASN A 103 -3.98 28.06 -43.71
CA ASN A 103 -3.22 29.32 -43.86
C ASN A 103 -2.19 29.27 -44.99
N GLY A 104 -2.50 28.53 -46.06
CA GLY A 104 -1.69 28.44 -47.28
C GLY A 104 -1.65 27.01 -47.85
N PRO A 105 -0.98 26.79 -48.99
CA PRO A 105 -0.73 25.45 -49.50
C PRO A 105 0.07 24.64 -48.47
N GLN A 106 -0.53 23.55 -47.98
CA GLN A 106 0.06 22.68 -46.94
C GLN A 106 0.44 23.40 -45.63
N ILE A 107 -0.21 24.52 -45.31
CA ILE A 107 -0.01 25.24 -44.05
C ILE A 107 -1.36 25.35 -43.33
N PHE A 108 -1.39 24.96 -42.06
CA PHE A 108 -2.57 25.04 -41.20
C PHE A 108 -2.19 25.65 -39.86
N ASP A 109 -3.03 26.55 -39.35
CA ASP A 109 -2.94 27.05 -37.98
C ASP A 109 -4.02 26.38 -37.14
N VAL A 110 -3.66 25.97 -35.93
CA VAL A 110 -4.56 25.38 -34.93
C VAL A 110 -4.64 26.35 -33.75
N SER A 111 -5.74 27.07 -33.62
CA SER A 111 -5.99 27.97 -32.48
C SER A 111 -6.56 27.18 -31.30
N ALA A 112 -6.18 27.58 -30.08
CA ALA A 112 -6.56 26.89 -28.84
C ALA A 112 -6.35 25.36 -28.94
N PRO A 113 -5.12 24.88 -29.25
CA PRO A 113 -4.83 23.47 -29.53
C PRO A 113 -4.85 22.60 -28.26
N PHE A 114 -5.93 22.72 -27.48
CA PHE A 114 -5.99 22.30 -26.09
C PHE A 114 -7.15 21.35 -25.82
N ILE A 115 -6.91 20.44 -24.88
CA ILE A 115 -7.96 19.67 -24.22
C ILE A 115 -7.98 20.02 -22.72
N SER A 116 -9.16 20.31 -22.18
CA SER A 116 -9.38 20.48 -20.73
C SER A 116 -9.56 19.11 -20.08
N ARG A 117 -8.84 18.85 -18.98
CA ARG A 117 -9.39 17.93 -17.97
C ARG A 117 -10.50 18.69 -17.25
N SER A 118 -11.76 18.33 -17.48
CA SER A 118 -12.87 18.86 -16.67
C SER A 118 -12.71 18.36 -15.22
N SER A 119 -12.19 19.22 -14.34
CA SER A 119 -12.45 19.16 -12.91
C SER A 119 -13.56 20.16 -12.60
N ALA A 120 -14.80 19.81 -12.96
CA ALA A 120 -15.98 20.42 -12.36
C ALA A 120 -16.74 19.30 -11.64
N PRO A 121 -16.95 19.39 -10.32
CA PRO A 121 -17.62 18.36 -9.56
C PRO A 121 -19.09 18.32 -9.96
N ARG A 122 -19.48 17.27 -10.68
CA ARG A 122 -20.80 16.67 -10.47
C ARG A 122 -20.77 16.16 -9.04
N MET A 123 -21.83 16.39 -8.24
CA MET A 123 -21.95 15.74 -6.92
C MET A 123 -21.50 14.28 -7.05
N PRO A 124 -20.50 13.80 -6.28
CA PRO A 124 -20.28 12.37 -6.22
C PRO A 124 -21.37 11.82 -5.31
N ALA A 125 -22.34 11.15 -5.92
CA ALA A 125 -22.66 9.83 -5.40
C ALA A 125 -21.33 9.06 -5.28
N ALA A 126 -21.10 8.34 -4.17
CA ALA A 126 -19.98 7.41 -3.91
C ALA A 126 -18.80 7.54 -4.89
N ASN A 127 -17.67 8.14 -4.46
CA ASN A 127 -16.55 8.36 -5.36
C ASN A 127 -16.08 7.03 -5.98
N PRO A 128 -16.20 6.81 -7.31
CA PRO A 128 -15.61 5.65 -7.95
C PRO A 128 -14.08 5.76 -8.10
N ALA A 129 -13.45 6.86 -7.63
CA ALA A 129 -12.01 7.08 -7.80
C ALA A 129 -11.13 6.39 -6.74
N ASP A 130 -11.71 5.86 -5.67
CA ASP A 130 -10.92 5.21 -4.60
C ASP A 130 -10.69 3.74 -4.93
N LEU A 131 -11.54 3.14 -5.76
CA LEU A 131 -11.36 1.80 -6.29
C LEU A 131 -10.72 1.92 -7.68
N LEU A 132 -9.40 1.87 -7.74
CA LEU A 132 -8.62 1.97 -8.97
C LEU A 132 -8.97 0.83 -9.92
N TYR A 133 -9.01 -0.39 -9.37
CA TYR A 133 -9.54 -1.56 -10.06
C TYR A 133 -10.09 -2.58 -9.06
N SER A 134 -10.99 -3.45 -9.54
CA SER A 134 -11.46 -4.62 -8.82
C SER A 134 -11.91 -5.70 -9.80
N THR A 135 -11.42 -6.91 -9.58
CA THR A 135 -11.58 -8.07 -10.46
C THR A 135 -11.82 -9.33 -9.67
N PHE A 136 -12.45 -10.32 -10.32
CA PHE A 136 -12.40 -11.71 -9.88
C PHE A 136 -11.13 -12.39 -10.38
N LEU A 137 -10.72 -13.45 -9.69
CA LEU A 137 -9.65 -14.34 -10.10
C LEU A 137 -9.99 -15.78 -9.70
N GLY A 138 -10.59 -16.53 -10.62
CA GLY A 138 -11.01 -17.91 -10.38
C GLY A 138 -11.65 -18.56 -11.60
N GLY A 139 -12.05 -19.81 -11.46
CA GLY A 139 -12.81 -20.55 -12.48
C GLY A 139 -14.28 -20.74 -12.08
N ASN A 140 -15.03 -21.51 -12.86
CA ASN A 140 -16.44 -21.80 -12.61
C ASN A 140 -16.72 -23.19 -12.03
N SER A 141 -15.68 -24.01 -11.86
CA SER A 141 -15.82 -25.42 -11.48
C SER A 141 -15.58 -25.73 -10.00
N GLY A 142 -15.08 -24.79 -9.21
CA GLY A 142 -14.76 -24.99 -7.79
C GLY A 142 -14.68 -23.71 -6.97
N TYR A 143 -14.22 -23.86 -5.72
CA TYR A 143 -13.95 -22.74 -4.81
C TYR A 143 -12.56 -22.18 -5.06
N ASP A 144 -12.46 -20.85 -5.14
CA ASP A 144 -11.21 -20.12 -5.31
C ASP A 144 -11.09 -19.05 -4.23
N TYR A 145 -9.91 -18.90 -3.64
CA TYR A 145 -9.66 -17.89 -2.62
C TYR A 145 -8.20 -17.43 -2.63
N ILE A 146 -7.95 -16.14 -2.39
CA ILE A 146 -6.62 -15.57 -2.18
C ILE A 146 -6.35 -15.48 -0.67
N ARG A 147 -5.18 -15.94 -0.22
CA ARG A 147 -4.73 -15.84 1.18
C ARG A 147 -3.57 -14.87 1.39
N GLY A 148 -2.69 -14.72 0.41
CA GLY A 148 -1.54 -13.83 0.48
C GLY A 148 -1.49 -12.88 -0.71
N ILE A 149 -0.97 -11.67 -0.48
CA ILE A 149 -0.70 -10.67 -1.50
C ILE A 149 0.64 -9.97 -1.26
N ALA A 150 1.38 -9.74 -2.33
CA ALA A 150 2.56 -8.87 -2.37
C ALA A 150 2.47 -7.93 -3.58
N VAL A 151 3.18 -6.81 -3.55
CA VAL A 151 3.18 -5.81 -4.63
C VAL A 151 4.59 -5.35 -4.93
N ASP A 152 4.90 -5.13 -6.21
CA ASP A 152 6.17 -4.54 -6.63
C ASP A 152 6.12 -3.00 -6.72
N GLU A 153 7.25 -2.39 -7.04
CA GLU A 153 7.42 -0.94 -7.12
C GLU A 153 6.66 -0.32 -8.30
N GLU A 154 6.39 -1.11 -9.35
CA GLU A 154 5.55 -0.73 -10.49
C GLU A 154 4.05 -0.84 -10.20
N GLY A 155 3.66 -1.45 -9.08
CA GLY A 155 2.29 -1.62 -8.64
C GLY A 155 1.62 -2.90 -9.16
N ASN A 156 2.38 -3.85 -9.71
CA ASN A 156 1.85 -5.17 -10.08
C ASN A 156 1.59 -5.98 -8.80
N ALA A 157 0.42 -6.61 -8.74
CA ALA A 157 -0.01 -7.39 -7.59
C ALA A 157 0.26 -8.89 -7.82
N TYR A 158 0.92 -9.52 -6.86
CA TYR A 158 1.23 -10.94 -6.83
C TYR A 158 0.40 -11.60 -5.75
N VAL A 159 -0.34 -12.65 -6.09
CA VAL A 159 -1.26 -13.32 -5.16
C VAL A 159 -1.04 -14.82 -5.15
N ALA A 160 -1.23 -15.42 -3.98
CA ALA A 160 -1.27 -16.87 -3.80
C ALA A 160 -2.50 -17.29 -3.00
N GLY A 161 -3.00 -18.48 -3.30
CA GLY A 161 -4.17 -19.04 -2.65
C GLY A 161 -4.47 -20.44 -3.14
N GLY A 162 -5.63 -20.97 -2.78
CA GLY A 162 -6.09 -22.30 -3.20
C GLY A 162 -7.19 -22.21 -4.25
N THR A 163 -7.19 -23.16 -5.18
CA THR A 163 -8.23 -23.30 -6.21
C THR A 163 -8.65 -24.75 -6.37
N MET A 164 -9.95 -25.00 -6.39
CA MET A 164 -10.56 -26.28 -6.78
C MET A 164 -11.09 -26.23 -8.23
N SER A 165 -10.82 -25.14 -8.95
CA SER A 165 -11.34 -24.88 -10.27
C SER A 165 -10.39 -25.44 -11.34
N SER A 166 -10.80 -26.53 -11.99
CA SER A 166 -10.09 -27.11 -13.14
C SER A 166 -9.97 -26.17 -14.35
N ASP A 167 -10.74 -25.09 -14.35
CA ASP A 167 -10.78 -24.03 -15.35
C ASP A 167 -10.24 -22.68 -14.82
N PHE A 168 -9.47 -22.69 -13.72
CA PHE A 168 -8.78 -21.52 -13.23
C PHE A 168 -7.93 -20.87 -14.34
N PRO A 169 -7.90 -19.53 -14.45
CA PRO A 169 -7.16 -18.86 -15.51
C PRO A 169 -5.65 -19.09 -15.39
N ILE A 170 -5.06 -19.74 -16.40
CA ILE A 170 -3.61 -19.94 -16.53
C ILE A 170 -3.05 -19.18 -17.73
N THR A 171 -1.75 -18.87 -17.69
CA THR A 171 -1.08 -18.19 -18.81
C THR A 171 -0.14 -19.14 -19.56
N SER A 172 0.19 -18.76 -20.80
CA SER A 172 1.20 -19.49 -21.57
C SER A 172 2.57 -19.40 -20.89
N GLY A 173 3.24 -20.54 -20.70
CA GLY A 173 4.53 -20.58 -20.02
C GLY A 173 4.44 -20.71 -18.50
N ALA A 174 3.26 -20.99 -17.94
CA ALA A 174 3.09 -21.43 -16.57
C ALA A 174 4.05 -22.60 -16.23
N PHE A 175 4.55 -22.62 -14.99
CA PHE A 175 5.35 -23.73 -14.49
C PHE A 175 4.54 -25.04 -14.52
N ASP A 176 3.31 -24.97 -14.03
CA ASP A 176 2.32 -26.03 -14.09
C ASP A 176 0.98 -25.46 -14.61
N PRO A 177 0.48 -25.94 -15.76
CA PRO A 177 -0.79 -25.51 -16.32
C PRO A 177 -1.99 -26.35 -15.85
N THR A 178 -1.81 -27.37 -15.01
CA THR A 178 -2.89 -28.27 -14.61
C THR A 178 -3.15 -28.28 -13.10
N LEU A 179 -4.43 -28.43 -12.75
CA LEU A 179 -4.86 -28.80 -11.40
C LEU A 179 -4.72 -30.33 -11.29
N ASP A 180 -3.77 -30.79 -10.49
CA ASP A 180 -3.37 -32.20 -10.37
C ASP A 180 -4.03 -32.90 -9.17
N GLY A 181 -4.46 -32.12 -8.16
CA GLY A 181 -5.17 -32.56 -6.97
C GLY A 181 -6.66 -32.16 -6.91
N THR A 182 -7.27 -32.28 -5.72
CA THR A 182 -8.63 -31.74 -5.47
C THR A 182 -8.64 -30.23 -5.27
N SER A 183 -7.51 -29.68 -4.84
CA SER A 183 -7.24 -28.26 -4.67
C SER A 183 -5.74 -28.11 -4.79
N ASP A 184 -5.26 -27.21 -5.64
CA ASP A 184 -3.84 -26.87 -5.70
C ASP A 184 -3.64 -25.41 -5.34
N VAL A 185 -2.39 -25.06 -5.06
CA VAL A 185 -2.00 -23.66 -4.93
C VAL A 185 -1.99 -23.03 -6.31
N PHE A 186 -2.56 -21.83 -6.45
CA PHE A 186 -2.26 -20.98 -7.60
C PHE A 186 -1.33 -19.85 -7.17
N VAL A 187 -0.49 -19.41 -8.10
CA VAL A 187 0.30 -18.19 -8.00
C VAL A 187 0.05 -17.35 -9.23
N ALA A 188 -0.37 -16.10 -9.05
CA ALA A 188 -0.74 -15.21 -10.13
C ALA A 188 -0.17 -13.81 -9.96
N GLN A 189 0.11 -13.14 -11.07
CA GLN A 189 0.49 -11.74 -11.13
C GLN A 189 -0.52 -10.97 -11.99
N LEU A 190 -1.10 -9.91 -11.45
CA LEU A 190 -1.86 -8.92 -12.21
C LEU A 190 -1.03 -7.65 -12.39
N ASN A 191 -1.18 -7.02 -13.56
CA ASN A 191 -0.53 -5.75 -13.83
C ASN A 191 -1.13 -4.61 -12.99
N ALA A 192 -0.43 -3.48 -12.92
CA ALA A 192 -0.77 -2.38 -12.02
C ALA A 192 -2.16 -1.74 -12.18
N ASP A 193 -2.76 -1.82 -13.37
CA ASP A 193 -4.13 -1.35 -13.61
C ASP A 193 -5.20 -2.44 -13.45
N GLY A 194 -4.78 -3.67 -13.12
CA GLY A 194 -5.65 -4.83 -12.91
C GLY A 194 -6.36 -5.33 -14.17
N SER A 195 -5.98 -4.88 -15.37
CA SER A 195 -6.61 -5.28 -16.64
C SER A 195 -6.06 -6.58 -17.22
N GLN A 196 -4.89 -7.03 -16.78
CA GLN A 196 -4.19 -8.17 -17.36
C GLN A 196 -3.61 -9.11 -16.30
N LEU A 197 -3.92 -10.39 -16.45
CA LEU A 197 -3.18 -11.49 -15.82
C LEU A 197 -1.84 -11.67 -16.55
N VAL A 198 -0.75 -11.23 -15.92
CA VAL A 198 0.62 -11.26 -16.47
C VAL A 198 1.13 -12.69 -16.51
N TYR A 199 1.01 -13.40 -15.39
CA TYR A 199 1.15 -14.85 -15.37
C TYR A 199 0.26 -15.50 -14.32
N ALA A 200 -0.03 -16.78 -14.51
CA ALA A 200 -0.63 -17.65 -13.50
C ALA A 200 -0.16 -19.09 -13.69
N THR A 201 0.12 -19.78 -12.60
CA THR A 201 0.56 -21.18 -12.55
C THR A 201 -0.05 -21.90 -11.36
N PHE A 202 -0.18 -23.22 -11.47
CA PHE A 202 -0.42 -24.08 -10.31
C PHE A 202 0.90 -24.46 -9.62
N LEU A 203 0.77 -24.91 -8.38
CA LEU A 203 1.80 -25.56 -7.59
C LEU A 203 1.11 -26.57 -6.65
N GLY A 204 1.25 -27.86 -6.95
CA GLY A 204 0.58 -28.93 -6.21
C GLY A 204 0.97 -30.31 -6.73
N GLY A 205 0.49 -31.35 -6.04
CA GLY A 205 0.64 -32.74 -6.42
C GLY A 205 -0.73 -33.40 -6.63
N SER A 206 -0.84 -34.70 -6.32
CA SER A 206 -2.06 -35.47 -6.61
C SER A 206 -3.13 -35.38 -5.53
N ASP A 207 -2.81 -34.83 -4.35
CA ASP A 207 -3.72 -34.66 -3.23
C ASP A 207 -4.00 -33.16 -2.99
N SER A 208 -4.61 -32.77 -1.88
CA SER A 208 -4.95 -31.36 -1.64
C SER A 208 -3.73 -30.57 -1.19
N ASP A 209 -3.53 -29.42 -1.83
CA ASP A 209 -2.50 -28.43 -1.53
C ASP A 209 -3.15 -27.04 -1.37
N SER A 210 -2.66 -26.24 -0.43
CA SER A 210 -3.26 -24.94 -0.09
C SER A 210 -2.17 -23.90 0.16
N GLY A 211 -2.22 -22.79 -0.58
CA GLY A 211 -1.33 -21.65 -0.38
C GLY A 211 -1.84 -20.73 0.71
N SER A 212 -0.97 -20.44 1.68
CA SER A 212 -1.31 -19.60 2.84
C SER A 212 -0.78 -18.18 2.71
N ASP A 213 0.37 -17.96 2.08
CA ASP A 213 0.99 -16.63 2.01
C ASP A 213 2.04 -16.51 0.90
N ILE A 214 2.40 -15.27 0.56
CA ILE A 214 3.31 -14.90 -0.54
C ILE A 214 4.21 -13.71 -0.15
N SER A 215 5.48 -13.74 -0.56
CA SER A 215 6.37 -12.58 -0.51
C SER A 215 7.27 -12.49 -1.75
N LEU A 216 7.93 -11.33 -1.94
CA LEU A 216 8.81 -11.05 -3.08
C LEU A 216 10.24 -10.79 -2.60
N ASP A 217 11.24 -11.10 -3.42
CA ASP A 217 12.55 -10.46 -3.30
C ASP A 217 12.71 -9.29 -4.28
N ASN A 218 13.85 -8.59 -4.19
CA ASN A 218 14.18 -7.45 -5.03
C ASN A 218 14.34 -7.80 -6.52
N GLU A 219 14.46 -9.08 -6.85
CA GLU A 219 14.47 -9.58 -8.24
C GLU A 219 13.08 -10.04 -8.70
N HIS A 220 12.04 -9.77 -7.90
CA HIS A 220 10.64 -10.14 -8.11
C HIS A 220 10.43 -11.66 -8.21
N ASN A 221 11.33 -12.46 -7.63
CA ASN A 221 11.03 -13.87 -7.43
C ASN A 221 9.98 -14.01 -6.34
N VAL A 222 9.09 -14.99 -6.51
CA VAL A 222 7.94 -15.19 -5.64
C VAL A 222 8.18 -16.32 -4.66
N PHE A 223 8.12 -16.02 -3.37
CA PHE A 223 8.17 -17.00 -2.29
C PHE A 223 6.75 -17.34 -1.87
N VAL A 224 6.44 -18.63 -1.77
CA VAL A 224 5.10 -19.11 -1.39
C VAL A 224 5.24 -20.22 -0.35
N THR A 225 4.35 -20.22 0.63
CA THR A 225 4.23 -21.30 1.62
C THR A 225 2.79 -21.74 1.80
N GLY A 226 2.61 -22.90 2.41
CA GLY A 226 1.31 -23.47 2.72
C GLY A 226 1.43 -24.92 3.20
N GLY A 227 0.30 -25.61 3.26
CA GLY A 227 0.24 -27.04 3.57
C GLY A 227 0.10 -27.89 2.31
N THR A 228 0.64 -29.10 2.35
CA THR A 228 0.56 -30.08 1.27
C THR A 228 0.26 -31.46 1.84
N LEU A 229 -0.79 -32.10 1.31
CA LEU A 229 -1.09 -33.52 1.56
C LEU A 229 -0.42 -34.43 0.52
N SER A 230 0.26 -33.83 -0.46
CA SER A 230 0.78 -34.50 -1.65
C SER A 230 2.19 -35.03 -1.42
N ASN A 231 2.37 -36.35 -1.52
CA ASN A 231 3.70 -36.98 -1.49
C ASN A 231 4.53 -36.77 -2.77
N ASN A 232 3.91 -36.15 -3.78
CA ASN A 232 4.47 -35.82 -5.08
C ASN A 232 4.41 -34.30 -5.36
N PHE A 233 4.33 -33.48 -4.31
CA PHE A 233 4.45 -32.02 -4.45
C PHE A 233 5.75 -31.67 -5.20
N PRO A 234 5.78 -30.63 -6.04
CA PRO A 234 6.96 -30.26 -6.79
C PRO A 234 8.12 -29.92 -5.85
N VAL A 235 9.24 -30.62 -5.99
CA VAL A 235 10.47 -30.39 -5.22
C VAL A 235 11.67 -30.27 -6.14
N THR A 236 12.69 -29.53 -5.69
CA THR A 236 13.93 -29.35 -6.46
C THR A 236 15.09 -30.13 -5.84
N LEU A 237 15.88 -30.79 -6.69
CA LEU A 237 17.06 -31.53 -6.23
C LEU A 237 18.06 -30.60 -5.53
N GLY A 238 18.49 -31.01 -4.33
CA GLY A 238 19.42 -30.22 -3.50
C GLY A 238 18.73 -29.23 -2.56
N ALA A 239 17.39 -29.17 -2.56
CA ALA A 239 16.61 -28.54 -1.51
C ALA A 239 16.74 -29.30 -0.18
N TYR A 240 16.29 -28.67 0.90
CA TYR A 240 16.46 -29.11 2.28
C TYR A 240 15.84 -30.48 2.52
N ASP A 241 14.57 -30.63 2.13
CA ASP A 241 13.85 -31.89 2.13
C ASP A 241 13.04 -32.07 0.85
N ILE A 242 13.15 -33.26 0.28
CA ILE A 242 12.45 -33.69 -0.94
C ILE A 242 11.50 -34.87 -0.67
N SER A 243 11.29 -35.19 0.61
CA SER A 243 10.44 -36.29 1.06
C SER A 243 9.29 -35.73 1.88
N TYR A 244 8.12 -36.30 1.67
CA TYR A 244 6.94 -36.07 2.49
C TYR A 244 7.00 -36.99 3.73
N ASN A 245 7.06 -36.38 4.92
CA ASN A 245 7.42 -37.06 6.17
C ASN A 245 6.23 -37.35 7.07
N GLY A 246 5.12 -36.62 6.92
CA GLY A 246 3.98 -36.68 7.80
C GLY A 246 2.64 -36.96 7.10
N ARG A 247 1.57 -36.42 7.70
CA ARG A 247 0.20 -36.44 7.17
C ARG A 247 -0.20 -35.18 6.43
N ASP A 248 0.51 -34.10 6.69
CA ASP A 248 0.42 -32.79 6.05
C ASP A 248 1.75 -32.10 6.38
N ASP A 249 2.52 -31.70 5.38
CA ASP A 249 3.81 -31.05 5.58
C ASP A 249 3.71 -29.60 5.11
N VAL A 250 4.58 -28.74 5.62
CA VAL A 250 4.72 -27.39 5.07
C VAL A 250 5.52 -27.48 3.78
N PHE A 251 5.08 -26.82 2.71
CA PHE A 251 5.92 -26.55 1.56
C PHE A 251 6.49 -25.12 1.61
N VAL A 252 7.68 -24.96 1.05
CA VAL A 252 8.24 -23.64 0.72
C VAL A 252 8.75 -23.67 -0.70
N ALA A 253 8.24 -22.79 -1.54
CA ALA A 253 8.60 -22.68 -2.94
C ALA A 253 9.08 -21.27 -3.29
N LYS A 254 10.01 -21.20 -4.24
CA LYS A 254 10.44 -19.95 -4.87
C LYS A 254 10.30 -20.06 -6.37
N LEU A 255 9.40 -19.28 -6.95
CA LEU A 255 9.21 -19.17 -8.40
C LEU A 255 10.05 -18.02 -8.96
N GLY A 256 10.53 -18.18 -10.18
CA GLY A 256 11.15 -17.08 -10.94
C GLY A 256 10.12 -15.98 -11.26
N PRO A 257 10.57 -14.78 -11.65
CA PRO A 257 9.73 -13.59 -11.77
C PRO A 257 8.65 -13.66 -12.86
N THR A 258 8.72 -14.66 -13.74
CA THR A 258 7.71 -14.88 -14.79
C THR A 258 6.74 -16.02 -14.46
N GLY A 259 6.85 -16.64 -13.28
CA GLY A 259 6.03 -17.78 -12.85
C GLY A 259 6.26 -19.09 -13.62
N GLY A 260 7.17 -19.11 -14.60
CA GLY A 260 7.40 -20.26 -15.49
C GLY A 260 8.52 -21.21 -15.06
N SER A 261 9.16 -20.94 -13.92
CA SER A 261 10.27 -21.75 -13.41
C SER A 261 10.25 -21.82 -11.90
N LEU A 262 10.49 -23.01 -11.36
CA LEU A 262 10.69 -23.23 -9.94
C LEU A 262 12.18 -23.16 -9.61
N ALA A 263 12.61 -22.11 -8.90
CA ALA A 263 13.99 -21.92 -8.46
C ALA A 263 14.34 -22.92 -7.34
N TYR A 264 13.45 -23.08 -6.37
CA TYR A 264 13.46 -24.20 -5.45
C TYR A 264 12.05 -24.54 -4.96
N ALA A 265 11.88 -25.76 -4.47
CA ALA A 265 10.80 -26.14 -3.57
C ALA A 265 11.25 -27.26 -2.63
N THR A 266 10.78 -27.21 -1.39
CA THR A 266 11.14 -28.13 -0.30
C THR A 266 9.94 -28.41 0.58
N TYR A 267 9.95 -29.58 1.22
CA TYR A 267 9.12 -29.85 2.40
C TYR A 267 9.80 -29.35 3.68
N ILE A 268 8.99 -29.13 4.72
CA ILE A 268 9.39 -28.94 6.11
C ILE A 268 8.31 -29.60 6.99
N GLY A 269 8.67 -30.67 7.70
CA GLY A 269 7.74 -31.39 8.55
C GLY A 269 8.40 -32.50 9.34
N GLY A 270 7.68 -33.01 10.35
CA GLY A 270 8.00 -34.18 11.15
C GLY A 270 7.12 -35.36 10.78
N ALA A 271 6.85 -36.26 11.73
CA ALA A 271 6.06 -37.47 11.49
C ALA A 271 4.53 -37.28 11.56
N ASP A 272 4.06 -36.17 12.15
CA ASP A 272 2.63 -35.85 12.31
C ASP A 272 2.16 -34.79 11.28
N SER A 273 1.35 -33.81 11.66
CA SER A 273 0.85 -32.78 10.74
C SER A 273 1.44 -31.43 11.07
N GLU A 274 1.84 -30.71 10.04
CA GLU A 274 2.27 -29.32 10.07
C GLU A 274 1.34 -28.45 9.23
N GLY A 275 1.28 -27.16 9.54
CA GLY A 275 0.57 -26.19 8.72
C GLY A 275 1.40 -24.92 8.56
N GLY A 276 1.77 -24.60 7.32
CA GLY A 276 2.44 -23.34 6.97
C GLY A 276 1.43 -22.19 6.98
N ALA A 277 1.72 -21.14 7.75
CA ALA A 277 0.79 -20.02 7.93
C ALA A 277 1.23 -18.77 7.15
N ALA A 278 2.51 -18.40 7.23
CA ALA A 278 3.00 -17.16 6.59
C ALA A 278 4.47 -17.24 6.18
N ILE A 279 4.85 -16.41 5.20
CA ILE A 279 6.19 -16.33 4.65
C ILE A 279 6.66 -14.89 4.42
N ALA A 280 7.85 -14.57 4.90
CA ALA A 280 8.54 -13.32 4.62
C ALA A 280 9.93 -13.59 4.02
N SER A 281 10.46 -12.64 3.26
CA SER A 281 11.80 -12.68 2.66
C SER A 281 12.68 -11.56 3.24
N ASP A 282 13.98 -11.81 3.39
CA ASP A 282 14.95 -10.75 3.69
C ASP A 282 15.69 -10.27 2.43
N GLY A 283 16.37 -9.12 2.52
CA GLY A 283 17.16 -8.55 1.43
C GLY A 283 18.37 -9.40 0.98
N ASN A 284 18.66 -10.52 1.65
CA ASN A 284 19.66 -11.51 1.22
C ASN A 284 19.01 -12.70 0.49
N GLY A 285 17.69 -12.69 0.31
CA GLY A 285 16.92 -13.75 -0.32
C GLY A 285 16.65 -14.96 0.57
N ASN A 286 16.82 -14.85 1.90
CA ASN A 286 16.41 -15.92 2.82
C ASN A 286 14.89 -15.89 3.01
N ALA A 287 14.27 -17.07 3.12
CA ALA A 287 12.85 -17.20 3.43
C ALA A 287 12.63 -17.48 4.91
N TYR A 288 11.66 -16.82 5.51
CA TYR A 288 11.24 -16.96 6.89
C TYR A 288 9.82 -17.49 6.90
N VAL A 289 9.59 -18.64 7.54
CA VAL A 289 8.30 -19.33 7.53
C VAL A 289 7.87 -19.60 8.95
N THR A 290 6.61 -19.31 9.25
CA THR A 290 5.98 -19.64 10.52
C THR A 290 4.76 -20.51 10.30
N GLY A 291 4.39 -21.26 11.32
CA GLY A 291 3.21 -22.10 11.30
C GLY A 291 3.07 -22.88 12.59
N LYS A 292 2.28 -23.95 12.55
CA LYS A 292 2.14 -24.88 13.67
C LYS A 292 2.66 -26.25 13.30
N THR A 293 3.23 -26.95 14.27
CA THR A 293 3.60 -28.35 14.18
C THR A 293 2.89 -29.15 15.25
N LEU A 294 2.41 -30.34 14.91
CA LEU A 294 1.92 -31.34 15.87
C LEU A 294 3.02 -32.38 16.18
N SER A 295 4.18 -32.27 15.52
CA SER A 295 5.25 -33.26 15.53
C SER A 295 6.27 -33.01 16.64
N SER A 296 6.46 -34.01 17.50
CA SER A 296 7.54 -33.98 18.50
C SER A 296 8.95 -34.09 17.88
N ASP A 297 9.05 -34.47 16.60
CA ASP A 297 10.26 -34.59 15.82
C ASP A 297 10.38 -33.54 14.70
N PHE A 298 9.64 -32.42 14.81
CA PHE A 298 9.77 -31.30 13.89
C PHE A 298 11.25 -30.87 13.73
N PRO A 299 11.72 -30.60 12.49
CA PRO A 299 13.13 -30.33 12.25
C PRO A 299 13.57 -29.00 12.89
N THR A 300 14.35 -29.08 13.97
CA THR A 300 14.96 -27.93 14.66
C THR A 300 16.48 -27.90 14.46
N THR A 301 17.09 -26.72 14.55
CA THR A 301 18.54 -26.56 14.37
C THR A 301 19.28 -26.50 15.71
N PRO A 302 20.49 -27.10 15.82
CA PRO A 302 21.27 -27.01 17.05
C PRO A 302 21.53 -25.56 17.50
N GLY A 303 21.21 -25.26 18.75
CA GLY A 303 21.37 -23.92 19.31
C GLY A 303 20.23 -22.96 19.00
N SER A 304 19.12 -23.42 18.41
CA SER A 304 17.87 -22.65 18.33
C SER A 304 17.35 -22.25 19.72
N TYR A 305 16.47 -21.26 19.77
CA TYR A 305 15.86 -20.77 21.01
C TYR A 305 15.17 -21.91 21.78
N ASP A 306 14.36 -22.69 21.07
CA ASP A 306 13.80 -23.94 21.55
C ASP A 306 13.87 -25.03 20.48
N SER A 307 14.10 -26.26 20.91
CA SER A 307 14.15 -27.46 20.07
C SER A 307 13.19 -28.55 20.56
N SER A 308 12.37 -28.26 21.57
CA SER A 308 11.44 -29.20 22.18
C SER A 308 9.99 -28.81 21.88
N PHE A 309 9.18 -29.82 21.56
CA PHE A 309 7.73 -29.70 21.56
C PHE A 309 7.23 -29.71 23.02
N ASN A 310 6.66 -28.61 23.48
CA ASN A 310 6.48 -28.30 24.90
C ASN A 310 5.12 -28.72 25.47
N GLY A 311 4.15 -29.09 24.63
CA GLY A 311 2.89 -29.64 25.11
C GLY A 311 1.73 -29.40 24.16
N GLY A 312 0.51 -29.45 24.71
CA GLY A 312 -0.70 -29.27 23.92
C GLY A 312 -0.84 -30.24 22.74
N ASN A 313 -1.59 -29.79 21.74
CA ASN A 313 -1.66 -30.48 20.44
C ASN A 313 -0.66 -29.89 19.45
N SER A 314 -0.20 -28.65 19.61
CA SER A 314 0.65 -27.99 18.61
C SER A 314 1.49 -26.88 19.22
N ASP A 315 2.71 -26.74 18.72
CA ASP A 315 3.59 -25.59 19.01
C ASP A 315 3.79 -24.77 17.73
N VAL A 316 4.19 -23.51 17.89
CA VAL A 316 4.61 -22.67 16.76
C VAL A 316 6.03 -23.05 16.34
N PHE A 317 6.27 -23.12 15.04
CA PHE A 317 7.63 -23.17 14.50
C PHE A 317 7.99 -21.84 13.83
N VAL A 318 9.28 -21.50 13.84
CA VAL A 318 9.85 -20.42 13.04
C VAL A 318 11.10 -20.93 12.35
N VAL A 319 11.07 -20.95 11.02
CA VAL A 319 12.15 -21.43 10.15
C VAL A 319 12.74 -20.27 9.37
N LYS A 320 14.08 -20.26 9.23
CA LYS A 320 14.78 -19.47 8.23
C LYS A 320 15.52 -20.38 7.25
N LEU A 321 15.11 -20.41 5.99
CA LEU A 321 15.81 -21.09 4.90
C LEU A 321 16.85 -20.19 4.26
N ASN A 322 17.99 -20.77 3.88
CA ASN A 322 18.97 -20.05 3.07
C ASN A 322 18.45 -19.80 1.64
N PRO A 323 19.07 -18.94 0.81
CA PRO A 323 18.46 -18.49 -0.45
C PRO A 323 18.29 -19.56 -1.53
N SER A 324 18.99 -20.70 -1.38
CA SER A 324 18.85 -21.87 -2.26
C SER A 324 17.96 -22.96 -1.65
N ALA A 325 17.35 -22.70 -0.50
CA ALA A 325 16.63 -23.67 0.34
C ALA A 325 17.35 -25.01 0.56
N SER A 326 18.68 -25.03 0.54
CA SER A 326 19.47 -26.26 0.72
C SER A 326 19.70 -26.61 2.19
N ARG A 327 19.38 -25.68 3.11
CA ARG A 327 19.48 -25.87 4.56
C ARG A 327 18.60 -24.88 5.32
N LEU A 328 18.16 -25.31 6.50
CA LEU A 328 17.68 -24.42 7.55
C LEU A 328 18.89 -23.64 8.11
N THR A 329 18.86 -22.32 8.00
CA THR A 329 19.82 -21.43 8.69
C THR A 329 19.55 -21.45 10.18
N TYR A 330 18.27 -21.38 10.56
CA TYR A 330 17.79 -21.80 11.87
C TYR A 330 16.38 -22.39 11.73
N SER A 331 15.98 -23.18 12.72
CA SER A 331 14.61 -23.62 12.95
C SER A 331 14.40 -23.80 14.44
N THR A 332 13.40 -23.12 14.98
CA THR A 332 13.06 -23.10 16.41
C THR A 332 11.59 -23.36 16.64
N LEU A 333 11.25 -23.81 17.84
CA LEU A 333 9.87 -23.84 18.33
C LEU A 333 9.60 -22.66 19.28
N LEU A 334 8.32 -22.32 19.42
CA LEU A 334 7.76 -21.34 20.36
C LEU A 334 6.46 -21.92 20.91
N GLY A 335 6.43 -22.28 22.19
CA GLY A 335 5.24 -22.87 22.79
C GLY A 335 5.36 -23.09 24.29
N GLY A 336 4.22 -23.32 24.93
CA GLY A 336 4.08 -23.64 26.35
C GLY A 336 3.48 -25.02 26.57
N SER A 337 2.75 -25.20 27.66
CA SER A 337 2.16 -26.50 28.03
C SER A 337 0.88 -26.88 27.26
N ARG A 338 0.30 -25.94 26.52
CA ARG A 338 -0.95 -26.07 25.74
C ARG A 338 -0.68 -25.68 24.29
N SER A 339 -1.73 -25.63 23.46
CA SER A 339 -1.56 -25.36 22.03
C SER A 339 -1.22 -23.91 21.72
N GLU A 340 -0.39 -23.73 20.70
CA GLU A 340 -0.10 -22.47 20.05
C GLU A 340 -0.33 -22.55 18.54
N GLU A 341 -0.72 -21.43 17.95
CA GLU A 341 -0.80 -21.26 16.50
C GLU A 341 -0.28 -19.87 16.12
N SER A 342 0.57 -19.79 15.09
CA SER A 342 1.00 -18.54 14.48
C SER A 342 0.24 -18.29 13.20
N TYR A 343 -0.05 -17.03 12.89
CA TYR A 343 -0.78 -16.65 11.67
C TYR A 343 0.02 -15.76 10.73
N SER A 344 1.06 -15.06 11.22
CA SER A 344 1.82 -14.13 10.38
C SER A 344 3.27 -13.97 10.85
N VAL A 345 4.17 -13.72 9.90
CA VAL A 345 5.58 -13.39 10.12
C VAL A 345 5.99 -12.17 9.30
N ALA A 346 6.74 -11.26 9.91
CA ALA A 346 7.40 -10.14 9.23
C ALA A 346 8.89 -10.12 9.59
N VAL A 347 9.72 -9.46 8.78
CA VAL A 347 11.18 -9.41 8.97
C VAL A 347 11.67 -7.97 8.88
N ASP A 348 12.51 -7.54 9.83
CA ASP A 348 13.10 -6.20 9.80
C ASP A 348 14.35 -6.12 8.92
N SER A 349 14.87 -4.90 8.71
CA SER A 349 16.06 -4.65 7.87
C SER A 349 17.36 -5.26 8.41
N VAL A 350 17.38 -5.68 9.68
CA VAL A 350 18.50 -6.43 10.29
C VAL A 350 18.20 -7.93 10.40
N ALA A 351 17.14 -8.38 9.72
CA ALA A 351 16.78 -9.77 9.53
C ALA A 351 16.38 -10.51 10.83
N ASN A 352 15.79 -9.79 11.80
CA ASN A 352 15.03 -10.38 12.92
C ASN A 352 13.62 -10.76 12.45
N ALA A 353 13.09 -11.87 12.96
CA ALA A 353 11.73 -12.32 12.65
C ALA A 353 10.73 -11.83 13.72
N PHE A 354 9.59 -11.33 13.28
CA PHE A 354 8.47 -10.92 14.11
C PHE A 354 7.30 -11.84 13.84
N VAL A 355 6.77 -12.48 14.88
CA VAL A 355 5.71 -13.50 14.76
C VAL A 355 4.56 -13.14 15.68
N THR A 356 3.34 -13.28 15.17
CA THR A 356 2.10 -13.13 15.95
C THR A 356 1.21 -14.35 15.79
N GLY A 357 0.33 -14.56 16.76
CA GLY A 357 -0.61 -15.66 16.77
C GLY A 357 -1.42 -15.70 18.05
N MET A 358 -1.95 -16.88 18.37
CA MET A 358 -2.64 -17.14 19.63
C MET A 358 -1.92 -18.21 20.45
N THR A 359 -2.09 -18.16 21.76
CA THR A 359 -1.63 -19.19 22.69
C THR A 359 -2.70 -19.51 23.71
N TYR A 360 -2.90 -20.81 24.00
CA TYR A 360 -3.71 -21.29 25.11
C TYR A 360 -2.89 -21.46 26.40
N SER A 361 -1.59 -21.20 26.37
CA SER A 361 -0.62 -21.49 27.42
C SER A 361 -0.40 -20.31 28.35
N THR A 362 -0.64 -20.53 29.64
CA THR A 362 -0.28 -19.56 30.69
C THR A 362 1.24 -19.45 30.90
N ASP A 363 1.98 -20.40 30.37
CA ASP A 363 3.44 -20.52 30.43
C ASP A 363 4.11 -20.34 29.06
N PHE A 364 3.43 -19.72 28.09
CA PHE A 364 4.06 -19.29 26.84
C PHE A 364 5.30 -18.43 27.13
N PRO A 365 6.42 -18.62 26.40
CA PRO A 365 7.67 -17.91 26.69
C PRO A 365 7.52 -16.40 26.53
N THR A 366 7.74 -15.64 27.61
CA THR A 366 7.78 -14.17 27.61
C THR A 366 9.13 -13.63 28.08
N THR A 367 9.42 -12.37 27.74
CA THR A 367 10.60 -11.66 28.26
C THR A 367 10.23 -10.78 29.46
N ALA A 368 11.14 -10.64 30.43
CA ALA A 368 10.85 -9.98 31.71
C ALA A 368 10.37 -8.53 31.59
N ASP A 369 10.90 -7.77 30.61
CA ASP A 369 10.56 -6.36 30.39
C ASP A 369 9.50 -6.15 29.29
N ALA A 370 8.80 -7.23 28.89
CA ALA A 370 7.70 -7.16 27.93
C ALA A 370 6.53 -6.33 28.45
N PHE A 371 5.75 -5.75 27.52
CA PHE A 371 4.52 -5.04 27.84
C PHE A 371 3.55 -5.88 28.69
N GLY A 372 3.28 -7.11 28.25
CA GLY A 372 2.44 -8.10 28.91
C GLY A 372 3.26 -9.36 29.22
N PRO A 373 3.92 -9.45 30.38
CA PRO A 373 4.76 -10.62 30.71
C PRO A 373 3.95 -11.82 31.19
N THR A 374 2.64 -11.66 31.42
CA THR A 374 1.75 -12.69 31.97
C THR A 374 0.47 -12.82 31.14
N TYR A 375 -0.04 -14.04 31.05
CA TYR A 375 -1.30 -14.40 30.42
C TYR A 375 -2.51 -13.69 31.10
N ASN A 376 -3.38 -13.06 30.33
CA ASN A 376 -4.36 -12.08 30.82
C ASN A 376 -5.77 -12.64 31.04
N GLY A 377 -6.14 -13.76 30.41
CA GLY A 377 -7.40 -14.44 30.69
C GLY A 377 -7.97 -15.23 29.52
N GLY A 378 -9.28 -15.46 29.53
CA GLY A 378 -9.95 -16.21 28.46
C GLY A 378 -9.42 -17.63 28.25
N SER A 379 -9.66 -18.14 27.04
CA SER A 379 -9.10 -19.40 26.57
C SER A 379 -7.79 -19.17 25.83
N SER A 380 -7.65 -18.06 25.10
CA SER A 380 -6.44 -17.72 24.35
C SER A 380 -6.10 -16.22 24.44
N ASP A 381 -4.80 -15.90 24.51
CA ASP A 381 -4.28 -14.54 24.35
C ASP A 381 -3.51 -14.43 23.02
N THR A 382 -3.37 -13.22 22.48
CA THR A 382 -2.41 -12.96 21.40
C THR A 382 -1.00 -12.94 21.95
N PHE A 383 -0.03 -13.48 21.21
CA PHE A 383 1.40 -13.26 21.48
C PHE A 383 2.04 -12.40 20.38
N VAL A 384 3.08 -11.64 20.73
CA VAL A 384 3.96 -10.97 19.78
C VAL A 384 5.40 -11.27 20.16
N VAL A 385 6.13 -11.91 19.25
CA VAL A 385 7.51 -12.36 19.43
C VAL A 385 8.41 -11.63 18.44
N LYS A 386 9.54 -11.11 18.94
CA LYS A 386 10.70 -10.75 18.10
C LYS A 386 11.81 -11.75 18.36
N LEU A 387 12.13 -12.58 17.37
CA LEU A 387 13.25 -13.51 17.39
C LEU A 387 14.46 -12.84 16.72
N ASN A 388 15.63 -12.97 17.34
CA ASN A 388 16.85 -12.37 16.79
C ASN A 388 17.28 -13.01 15.46
N TYR A 389 18.21 -12.37 14.75
CA TYR A 389 18.77 -12.86 13.48
C TYR A 389 19.23 -14.33 13.51
N GLY A 390 19.76 -14.80 14.64
CA GLY A 390 20.29 -16.15 14.81
C GLY A 390 19.23 -17.21 15.10
N GLY A 391 18.02 -16.81 15.47
CA GLY A 391 16.98 -17.73 15.91
C GLY A 391 17.22 -18.37 17.28
N ASP A 392 18.18 -17.87 18.06
CA ASP A 392 18.66 -18.43 19.32
C ASP A 392 18.26 -17.62 20.57
N ALA A 393 17.69 -16.44 20.38
CA ALA A 393 17.19 -15.61 21.48
C ALA A 393 15.99 -14.75 21.10
N LEU A 394 15.10 -14.54 22.08
CA LEU A 394 14.02 -13.56 21.98
C LEU A 394 14.58 -12.15 22.23
N GLY A 395 14.41 -11.25 21.26
CA GLY A 395 14.56 -9.82 21.47
C GLY A 395 13.50 -9.30 22.43
N TYR A 396 12.25 -9.72 22.22
CA TYR A 396 11.16 -9.65 23.20
C TYR A 396 10.11 -10.71 22.89
N SER A 397 9.29 -11.04 23.88
CA SER A 397 8.04 -11.80 23.71
C SER A 397 7.01 -11.33 24.73
N THR A 398 5.83 -10.95 24.25
CA THR A 398 4.76 -10.34 25.05
C THR A 398 3.41 -10.96 24.73
N PHE A 399 2.54 -11.04 25.74
CA PHE A 399 1.10 -11.18 25.53
C PHE A 399 0.49 -9.83 25.13
N LEU A 400 -0.59 -9.90 24.34
CA LEU A 400 -1.55 -8.83 24.09
C LEU A 400 -2.96 -9.41 24.31
N GLY A 401 -3.70 -8.88 25.28
CA GLY A 401 -5.02 -9.42 25.57
C GLY A 401 -5.69 -8.84 26.81
N GLY A 402 -6.92 -9.26 27.02
CA GLY A 402 -7.76 -8.92 28.16
C GLY A 402 -8.21 -10.17 28.91
N THR A 403 -9.44 -10.17 29.44
CA THR A 403 -9.96 -11.28 30.25
C THR A 403 -10.68 -12.37 29.45
N ARG A 404 -10.80 -12.22 28.13
CA ARG A 404 -11.46 -13.13 27.18
C ARG A 404 -10.48 -13.54 26.07
N ASP A 405 -11.01 -14.05 24.96
CA ASP A 405 -10.20 -14.61 23.89
C ASP A 405 -9.70 -13.52 22.94
N GLU A 406 -8.42 -13.60 22.58
CA GLU A 406 -7.74 -12.77 21.59
C GLU A 406 -6.94 -13.59 20.58
N TYR A 407 -6.91 -13.09 19.34
CA TYR A 407 -6.16 -13.67 18.22
C TYR A 407 -5.40 -12.55 17.50
N GLY A 408 -4.11 -12.77 17.22
CA GLY A 408 -3.31 -11.90 16.37
C GLY A 408 -3.15 -12.52 15.00
N GLU A 409 -3.86 -11.98 14.01
CA GLU A 409 -4.00 -12.58 12.67
C GLU A 409 -2.88 -12.12 11.74
N ALA A 410 -2.42 -10.86 11.84
CA ALA A 410 -1.37 -10.34 10.98
C ALA A 410 -0.40 -9.40 11.70
N ILE A 411 0.88 -9.42 11.26
CA ILE A 411 1.94 -8.56 11.77
C ILE A 411 2.71 -7.89 10.63
N ALA A 412 3.01 -6.60 10.80
CA ALA A 412 3.93 -5.83 9.97
C ALA A 412 4.99 -5.15 10.84
N VAL A 413 6.12 -4.72 10.27
CA VAL A 413 7.21 -4.06 10.99
C VAL A 413 7.68 -2.82 10.25
N ASP A 414 7.86 -1.71 10.96
CA ASP A 414 8.40 -0.47 10.38
C ASP A 414 9.94 -0.45 10.38
N ILE A 415 10.51 0.55 9.69
CA ILE A 415 11.96 0.75 9.61
C ILE A 415 12.63 1.01 10.98
N THR A 416 11.86 1.41 12.00
CA THR A 416 12.35 1.61 13.37
C THR A 416 12.36 0.31 14.19
N GLY A 417 11.81 -0.77 13.64
CA GLY A 417 11.69 -2.08 14.28
C GLY A 417 10.50 -2.19 15.22
N SER A 418 9.49 -1.32 15.10
CA SER A 418 8.23 -1.43 15.84
C SER A 418 7.27 -2.39 15.14
N ALA A 419 6.59 -3.23 15.90
CA ALA A 419 5.65 -4.22 15.38
C ALA A 419 4.23 -3.68 15.38
N TYR A 420 3.51 -3.91 14.29
CA TYR A 420 2.11 -3.55 14.09
C TYR A 420 1.30 -4.82 13.97
N VAL A 421 0.30 -4.99 14.84
CA VAL A 421 -0.49 -6.22 14.92
C VAL A 421 -1.97 -5.88 14.78
N THR A 422 -2.67 -6.66 13.96
CA THR A 422 -4.13 -6.67 13.92
C THR A 422 -4.66 -8.07 14.18
N GLY A 423 -5.93 -8.13 14.53
CA GLY A 423 -6.62 -9.35 14.88
C GLY A 423 -7.97 -9.01 15.48
N TRP A 424 -8.42 -9.81 16.43
CA TRP A 424 -9.72 -9.62 17.08
C TRP A 424 -9.69 -9.99 18.56
N THR A 425 -10.59 -9.38 19.32
CA THR A 425 -10.71 -9.55 20.78
C THR A 425 -12.17 -9.64 21.21
N ARG A 426 -12.45 -10.44 22.24
CA ARG A 426 -13.76 -10.44 22.95
C ARG A 426 -13.71 -9.73 24.30
N SER A 427 -12.60 -9.06 24.58
CA SER A 427 -12.31 -8.43 25.87
C SER A 427 -12.69 -6.96 25.87
N SER A 428 -13.66 -6.61 26.70
CA SER A 428 -13.95 -5.20 27.01
C SER A 428 -12.82 -4.49 27.76
N ASN A 429 -11.81 -5.23 28.21
CA ASN A 429 -10.63 -4.73 28.90
C ASN A 429 -9.33 -4.97 28.10
N PHE A 430 -9.43 -5.20 26.78
CA PHE A 430 -8.26 -5.23 25.91
C PHE A 430 -7.45 -3.92 26.07
N PRO A 431 -6.11 -3.96 26.05
CA PRO A 431 -5.28 -2.78 26.26
C PRO A 431 -5.52 -1.74 25.15
N THR A 432 -5.81 -0.51 25.56
CA THR A 432 -5.90 0.66 24.69
C THR A 432 -4.96 1.75 25.19
N THR A 433 -4.50 2.61 24.29
CA THR A 433 -3.72 3.79 24.65
C THR A 433 -4.60 5.03 24.77
N PRO A 434 -4.21 6.03 25.59
CA PRO A 434 -4.87 7.33 25.56
C PRO A 434 -4.88 7.90 24.13
N ASP A 435 -5.95 8.61 23.80
CA ASP A 435 -6.13 9.30 22.51
C ASP A 435 -6.13 8.40 21.27
N ALA A 436 -6.25 7.07 21.44
CA ALA A 436 -6.51 6.14 20.35
C ALA A 436 -7.86 6.43 19.69
N PHE A 437 -8.02 6.06 18.41
CA PHE A 437 -9.26 6.24 17.64
C PHE A 437 -10.50 5.76 18.41
N ASP A 438 -10.42 4.55 18.96
CA ASP A 438 -11.44 4.01 19.85
C ASP A 438 -10.83 3.27 21.04
N THR A 439 -11.16 3.74 22.24
CA THR A 439 -10.76 3.12 23.50
C THR A 439 -11.83 2.22 24.11
N SER A 440 -12.97 2.06 23.44
CA SER A 440 -14.13 1.32 23.92
C SER A 440 -14.37 0.08 23.08
N PHE A 441 -14.69 -1.02 23.76
CA PHE A 441 -15.16 -2.22 23.11
C PHE A 441 -16.64 -2.07 22.74
N ASN A 442 -16.93 -2.14 21.45
CA ASN A 442 -18.25 -1.98 20.86
C ASN A 442 -18.95 -3.31 20.59
N GLY A 443 -18.17 -4.41 20.58
CA GLY A 443 -18.64 -5.77 20.38
C GLY A 443 -19.87 -6.08 21.23
N GLY A 444 -20.99 -6.38 20.56
CA GLY A 444 -22.27 -6.62 21.19
C GLY A 444 -22.37 -8.01 21.82
N THR A 445 -23.56 -8.63 21.73
CA THR A 445 -23.77 -10.00 22.21
C THR A 445 -24.20 -10.91 21.07
N CYS A 446 -23.37 -11.90 20.78
CA CYS A 446 -23.56 -12.89 19.74
C CYS A 446 -23.71 -14.28 20.36
N GLY A 447 -24.89 -14.88 20.24
CA GLY A 447 -25.15 -16.23 20.78
C GLY A 447 -24.99 -16.36 22.31
N GLY A 448 -25.17 -15.26 23.05
CA GLY A 448 -25.03 -15.22 24.51
C GLY A 448 -23.61 -14.97 25.02
N SER A 449 -22.63 -14.82 24.12
CA SER A 449 -21.27 -14.38 24.43
C SER A 449 -20.96 -13.06 23.72
N PRO A 450 -19.96 -12.28 24.14
CA PRO A 450 -19.63 -11.06 23.41
C PRO A 450 -19.10 -11.36 22.00
N CYS A 451 -19.56 -10.56 21.04
CA CYS A 451 -19.01 -10.56 19.69
C CYS A 451 -17.56 -10.08 19.74
N ASP A 452 -16.75 -10.38 18.73
CA ASP A 452 -15.40 -9.86 18.64
C ASP A 452 -15.35 -8.49 17.98
N ASP A 453 -14.45 -7.63 18.46
CA ASP A 453 -14.04 -6.41 17.76
C ASP A 453 -12.64 -6.61 17.18
N ALA A 454 -12.38 -6.00 16.03
CA ALA A 454 -11.02 -5.93 15.52
C ALA A 454 -10.19 -4.98 16.39
N TYR A 455 -8.88 -5.19 16.44
CA TYR A 455 -7.95 -4.27 17.08
C TYR A 455 -6.76 -3.96 16.19
N VAL A 456 -6.10 -2.84 16.48
CA VAL A 456 -4.78 -2.51 15.92
C VAL A 456 -3.86 -2.05 17.04
N VAL A 457 -2.69 -2.64 17.14
CA VAL A 457 -1.68 -2.34 18.15
C VAL A 457 -0.34 -2.06 17.48
N LYS A 458 0.31 -0.96 17.86
CA LYS A 458 1.73 -0.70 17.57
C LYS A 458 2.57 -0.96 18.82
N VAL A 459 3.29 -2.07 18.87
CA VAL A 459 4.27 -2.38 19.91
C VAL A 459 5.58 -1.65 19.60
N ASN A 460 6.14 -0.95 20.59
CA ASN A 460 7.43 -0.27 20.41
C ASN A 460 8.56 -1.26 20.10
N SER A 461 9.67 -0.77 19.54
CA SER A 461 10.79 -1.63 19.12
C SER A 461 11.50 -2.40 20.23
N ALA A 462 11.29 -2.00 21.50
CA ALA A 462 11.80 -2.70 22.68
C ALA A 462 10.84 -3.80 23.18
N GLY A 463 9.60 -3.86 22.70
CA GLY A 463 8.57 -4.78 23.19
C GLY A 463 7.99 -4.43 24.57
N SER A 464 8.40 -3.31 25.16
CA SER A 464 8.11 -2.95 26.55
C SER A 464 6.87 -2.08 26.72
N GLY A 465 6.25 -1.65 25.62
CA GLY A 465 5.12 -0.73 25.66
C GLY A 465 4.43 -0.60 24.30
N LEU A 466 3.22 -0.05 24.34
CA LEU A 466 2.40 0.22 23.15
C LEU A 466 2.54 1.69 22.78
N SER A 467 2.84 1.97 21.52
CA SER A 467 2.85 3.32 20.95
C SER A 467 1.42 3.81 20.71
N TYR A 468 0.58 2.93 20.19
CA TYR A 468 -0.87 3.07 20.23
C TYR A 468 -1.55 1.70 20.27
N ALA A 469 -2.79 1.65 20.76
CA ALA A 469 -3.66 0.48 20.72
C ALA A 469 -5.13 0.94 20.68
N THR A 470 -5.86 0.50 19.67
CA THR A 470 -7.24 0.91 19.40
C THR A 470 -8.13 -0.28 19.06
N PHE A 471 -9.42 -0.16 19.38
CA PHE A 471 -10.45 -0.99 18.77
C PHE A 471 -10.82 -0.46 17.38
N ILE A 472 -11.36 -1.36 16.55
CA ILE A 472 -12.04 -1.08 15.29
C ILE A 472 -13.23 -2.04 15.21
N GLY A 473 -14.46 -1.52 15.24
CA GLY A 473 -15.62 -2.39 15.16
C GLY A 473 -16.93 -1.69 15.51
N GLY A 474 -18.01 -2.40 15.27
CA GLY A 474 -19.37 -2.04 15.65
C GLY A 474 -19.93 -3.02 16.66
N SER A 475 -21.22 -3.34 16.55
CA SER A 475 -21.94 -4.12 17.57
C SER A 475 -22.02 -5.62 17.32
N SER A 476 -21.40 -6.12 16.26
CA SER A 476 -21.42 -7.53 15.83
C SER A 476 -19.98 -8.03 15.62
N TYR A 477 -19.78 -9.09 14.83
CA TYR A 477 -18.43 -9.65 14.61
C TYR A 477 -17.60 -8.76 13.70
N ASP A 478 -16.42 -8.35 14.16
CA ASP A 478 -15.47 -7.52 13.42
C ASP A 478 -14.05 -8.10 13.58
N GLN A 479 -13.37 -8.38 12.46
CA GLN A 479 -12.10 -9.10 12.46
C GLN A 479 -11.09 -8.43 11.54
N GLY A 480 -9.94 -8.01 12.08
CA GLY A 480 -8.77 -7.63 11.26
C GLY A 480 -8.04 -8.88 10.82
N ARG A 481 -7.77 -9.03 9.52
CA ARG A 481 -7.13 -10.23 8.93
C ARG A 481 -5.77 -9.97 8.31
N GLY A 482 -5.58 -8.78 7.73
CA GLY A 482 -4.31 -8.38 7.13
C GLY A 482 -3.92 -6.98 7.56
N ILE A 483 -2.63 -6.73 7.70
CA ILE A 483 -2.06 -5.43 8.04
C ILE A 483 -0.85 -5.12 7.15
N ALA A 484 -0.78 -3.88 6.66
CA ALA A 484 0.38 -3.33 5.97
C ALA A 484 0.72 -1.95 6.53
N VAL A 485 1.98 -1.54 6.43
CA VAL A 485 2.47 -0.27 6.96
C VAL A 485 3.31 0.43 5.90
N ASP A 486 3.08 1.73 5.69
CA ASP A 486 3.89 2.54 4.77
C ASP A 486 5.13 3.12 5.47
N ASP A 487 6.02 3.74 4.69
CA ASP A 487 7.25 4.36 5.18
C ASP A 487 7.00 5.54 6.15
N ALA A 488 5.82 6.15 6.11
CA ALA A 488 5.40 7.19 7.05
C ALA A 488 4.90 6.61 8.39
N GLY A 489 4.70 5.30 8.46
CA GLY A 489 4.19 4.58 9.62
C GLY A 489 2.66 4.51 9.68
N SER A 490 1.96 4.92 8.62
CA SER A 490 0.52 4.79 8.48
C SER A 490 0.15 3.32 8.27
N THR A 491 -0.96 2.88 8.88
CA THR A 491 -1.34 1.47 8.89
C THR A 491 -2.58 1.23 8.07
N TYR A 492 -2.58 0.15 7.31
CA TYR A 492 -3.65 -0.27 6.42
C TYR A 492 -4.15 -1.64 6.88
N ILE A 493 -5.46 -1.77 7.05
CA ILE A 493 -6.06 -3.02 7.53
C ILE A 493 -7.14 -3.47 6.56
N VAL A 494 -7.14 -4.77 6.27
CA VAL A 494 -8.25 -5.47 5.65
C VAL A 494 -8.84 -6.47 6.63
N GLY A 495 -10.14 -6.67 6.56
CA GLY A 495 -10.83 -7.62 7.42
C GLY A 495 -12.25 -7.89 6.98
N ASN A 496 -13.03 -8.53 7.84
CA ASN A 496 -14.46 -8.73 7.62
C ASN A 496 -15.28 -8.21 8.79
N THR A 497 -16.49 -7.76 8.49
CA THR A 497 -17.43 -7.21 9.45
C THR A 497 -18.84 -7.73 9.17
N VAL A 498 -19.59 -8.00 10.23
CA VAL A 498 -21.03 -8.29 10.20
C VAL A 498 -21.80 -7.15 10.90
N SER A 499 -21.12 -6.04 11.20
CA SER A 499 -21.63 -4.91 11.94
C SER A 499 -22.27 -3.87 11.01
N PRO A 500 -23.60 -3.63 11.08
CA PRO A 500 -24.24 -2.57 10.28
C PRO A 500 -23.78 -1.16 10.64
N ALA A 501 -23.18 -1.00 11.83
CA ALA A 501 -22.64 0.25 12.34
C ALA A 501 -21.10 0.21 12.43
N PHE A 502 -20.43 -0.58 11.58
CA PHE A 502 -18.98 -0.54 11.45
C PHE A 502 -18.51 0.88 11.06
N PRO A 503 -17.42 1.39 11.65
CA PRO A 503 -16.96 2.74 11.37
C PRO A 503 -16.52 2.90 9.92
N THR A 504 -17.07 3.90 9.23
CA THR A 504 -16.68 4.28 7.86
C THR A 504 -16.42 5.78 7.80
N THR A 505 -15.61 6.21 6.85
CA THR A 505 -15.32 7.64 6.64
C THR A 505 -16.29 8.24 5.64
N VAL A 506 -16.72 9.48 5.90
CA VAL A 506 -17.61 10.22 4.98
C VAL A 506 -16.94 10.34 3.61
N GLY A 507 -17.68 9.95 2.56
CA GLY A 507 -17.20 10.03 1.18
C GLY A 507 -16.35 8.85 0.72
N ALA A 508 -16.17 7.82 1.56
CA ALA A 508 -15.53 6.57 1.15
C ALA A 508 -16.30 5.83 0.05
N PHE A 509 -15.62 4.91 -0.63
CA PHE A 509 -16.15 4.10 -1.74
C PHE A 509 -17.52 3.49 -1.42
N ASP A 510 -17.66 2.83 -0.28
CA ASP A 510 -18.92 2.32 0.24
C ASP A 510 -18.99 2.52 1.77
N THR A 511 -20.03 3.22 2.22
CA THR A 511 -20.30 3.49 3.64
C THR A 511 -21.47 2.67 4.18
N SER A 512 -21.99 1.72 3.39
CA SER A 512 -23.17 0.92 3.74
C SER A 512 -22.83 -0.54 3.85
N TYR A 513 -23.22 -1.15 4.96
CA TYR A 513 -23.18 -2.60 5.13
C TYR A 513 -24.29 -3.24 4.28
N ASN A 514 -23.91 -4.04 3.27
CA ASN A 514 -24.78 -4.41 2.17
C ASN A 514 -25.12 -5.91 2.08
N GLY A 515 -24.67 -6.75 3.02
CA GLY A 515 -24.83 -8.21 2.93
C GLY A 515 -24.96 -8.98 4.25
N TYR A 516 -24.50 -10.24 4.22
CA TYR A 516 -24.40 -11.12 5.40
C TYR A 516 -23.07 -10.95 6.16
N GLY A 517 -22.07 -10.40 5.48
CA GLY A 517 -20.78 -10.00 6.01
C GLY A 517 -19.99 -9.34 4.89
N ASP A 518 -19.39 -8.19 5.14
CA ASP A 518 -18.64 -7.44 4.14
C ASP A 518 -17.15 -7.45 4.48
N SER A 519 -16.30 -7.43 3.46
CA SER A 519 -14.91 -7.04 3.66
C SER A 519 -14.88 -5.55 3.99
N PHE A 520 -13.93 -5.12 4.81
CA PHE A 520 -13.60 -3.71 4.97
C PHE A 520 -12.13 -3.46 4.60
N VAL A 521 -11.85 -2.22 4.21
CA VAL A 521 -10.48 -1.68 4.06
C VAL A 521 -10.44 -0.36 4.80
N LEU A 522 -9.41 -0.17 5.64
CA LEU A 522 -9.24 1.08 6.39
C LEU A 522 -7.77 1.51 6.51
N LYS A 523 -7.58 2.78 6.83
CA LYS A 523 -6.29 3.44 7.07
C LYS A 523 -6.30 4.17 8.41
N LEU A 524 -5.30 3.92 9.23
CA LEU A 524 -4.98 4.69 10.43
C LEU A 524 -3.75 5.60 10.17
N PRO A 525 -3.73 6.82 10.71
CA PRO A 525 -2.53 7.66 10.71
C PRO A 525 -1.45 7.04 11.63
N PRO A 526 -0.17 7.46 11.52
CA PRO A 526 0.93 6.86 12.28
C PRO A 526 0.77 6.87 13.81
N VAL A 527 -0.03 7.80 14.33
CA VAL A 527 -0.34 7.94 15.76
C VAL A 527 -1.54 7.09 16.22
N GLY A 528 -2.32 6.52 15.30
CA GLY A 528 -3.47 5.67 15.61
C GLY A 528 -4.64 6.36 16.31
N SER A 529 -4.68 7.70 16.30
CA SER A 529 -5.68 8.50 17.04
C SER A 529 -6.98 8.74 16.29
N ASP A 530 -7.05 8.33 15.02
CA ASP A 530 -8.16 8.63 14.13
C ASP A 530 -8.29 7.59 13.01
N LEU A 531 -9.41 7.59 12.29
CA LEU A 531 -9.67 6.77 11.12
C LEU A 531 -9.55 7.64 9.86
N ALA A 532 -8.38 7.64 9.24
CA ALA A 532 -8.08 8.46 8.06
C ALA A 532 -8.90 8.05 6.83
N TYR A 533 -9.22 6.76 6.72
CA TYR A 533 -10.11 6.21 5.71
C TYR A 533 -10.73 4.91 6.20
N ALA A 534 -12.00 4.64 5.87
CA ALA A 534 -12.60 3.32 6.04
C ALA A 534 -13.80 3.14 5.10
N THR A 535 -13.81 2.00 4.40
CA THR A 535 -14.86 1.61 3.45
C THR A 535 -15.23 0.14 3.62
N PHE A 536 -16.44 -0.20 3.23
CA PHE A 536 -16.78 -1.57 2.85
C PHE A 536 -16.25 -1.89 1.44
N LEU A 537 -15.98 -3.17 1.19
CA LEU A 537 -15.62 -3.74 -0.10
C LEU A 537 -16.35 -5.07 -0.26
N GLY A 538 -17.62 -5.03 -0.68
CA GLY A 538 -18.50 -6.18 -0.68
C GLY A 538 -19.78 -5.96 -1.46
N GLY A 539 -20.62 -6.98 -1.49
CA GLY A 539 -21.92 -6.99 -2.14
C GLY A 539 -23.01 -7.52 -1.21
N SER A 540 -23.95 -8.29 -1.76
CA SER A 540 -25.17 -8.70 -1.03
C SER A 540 -25.03 -9.97 -0.20
N GLN A 541 -23.87 -10.62 -0.22
CA GLN A 541 -23.64 -11.93 0.39
C GLN A 541 -22.51 -11.83 1.42
N ASN A 542 -21.68 -12.88 1.54
CA ASN A 542 -20.54 -12.89 2.45
C ASN A 542 -19.27 -12.61 1.65
N ASP A 543 -18.55 -11.59 2.05
CA ASP A 543 -17.32 -11.10 1.45
C ASP A 543 -16.25 -11.02 2.53
N VAL A 544 -15.08 -11.60 2.26
CA VAL A 544 -14.00 -11.74 3.24
C VAL A 544 -12.70 -11.25 2.64
N GLY A 545 -12.16 -10.16 3.16
CA GLY A 545 -10.81 -9.72 2.84
C GLY A 545 -9.78 -10.45 3.68
N SER A 546 -8.79 -11.05 3.03
CA SER A 546 -7.82 -11.94 3.67
C SER A 546 -6.43 -11.32 3.79
N ALA A 547 -6.01 -10.52 2.80
CA ALA A 547 -4.66 -9.95 2.78
C ALA A 547 -4.64 -8.55 2.16
N ILE A 548 -3.68 -7.74 2.60
CA ILE A 548 -3.48 -6.36 2.19
C ILE A 548 -2.00 -6.08 1.98
N ALA A 549 -1.67 -5.32 0.93
CA ALA A 549 -0.34 -4.79 0.68
C ALA A 549 -0.42 -3.30 0.33
N VAL A 550 0.67 -2.57 0.56
CA VAL A 550 0.81 -1.16 0.20
C VAL A 550 2.13 -0.96 -0.54
N ASN A 551 2.11 -0.20 -1.64
CA ASN A 551 3.33 0.14 -2.37
C ASN A 551 3.96 1.45 -1.85
N ALA A 552 5.15 1.78 -2.34
CA ALA A 552 5.91 2.95 -1.89
C ALA A 552 5.21 4.31 -2.16
N VAL A 553 4.26 4.37 -3.10
CA VAL A 553 3.47 5.58 -3.37
C VAL A 553 2.16 5.64 -2.57
N GLY A 554 1.87 4.62 -1.75
CA GLY A 554 0.72 4.58 -0.86
C GLY A 554 -0.56 3.97 -1.47
N THR A 555 -0.49 3.39 -2.67
CA THR A 555 -1.58 2.61 -3.26
C THR A 555 -1.74 1.30 -2.50
N VAL A 556 -3.00 0.94 -2.24
CA VAL A 556 -3.36 -0.18 -1.39
C VAL A 556 -3.96 -1.29 -2.24
N TYR A 557 -3.63 -2.53 -1.92
CA TYR A 557 -4.11 -3.70 -2.64
C TYR A 557 -4.75 -4.64 -1.63
N ALA A 558 -6.02 -4.98 -1.84
CA ALA A 558 -6.78 -5.86 -0.96
C ALA A 558 -7.27 -7.07 -1.75
N SER A 559 -7.19 -8.24 -1.15
CA SER A 559 -7.62 -9.49 -1.78
C SER A 559 -8.38 -10.39 -0.80
N GLY A 560 -9.17 -11.30 -1.35
CA GLY A 560 -9.90 -12.27 -0.54
C GLY A 560 -10.85 -13.12 -1.36
N GLN A 561 -12.01 -13.44 -0.79
CA GLN A 561 -13.05 -14.23 -1.42
C GLN A 561 -14.43 -13.58 -1.30
N THR A 562 -15.27 -13.82 -2.28
CA THR A 562 -16.62 -13.26 -2.36
C THR A 562 -17.65 -14.33 -2.72
N SER A 563 -18.81 -14.26 -2.05
CA SER A 563 -20.02 -14.98 -2.42
C SER A 563 -21.06 -14.08 -3.10
N SER A 564 -20.71 -12.83 -3.41
CA SER A 564 -21.59 -11.78 -3.91
C SER A 564 -21.55 -11.68 -5.43
N GLU A 565 -22.69 -11.91 -6.08
CA GLU A 565 -22.83 -11.69 -7.54
C GLU A 565 -22.71 -10.21 -7.93
N ASN A 566 -23.07 -9.33 -6.99
CA ASN A 566 -22.95 -7.90 -7.10
C ASN A 566 -21.70 -7.34 -6.41
N PHE A 567 -20.66 -8.16 -6.20
CA PHE A 567 -19.38 -7.66 -5.70
C PHE A 567 -18.86 -6.54 -6.64
N PRO A 568 -18.32 -5.44 -6.09
CA PRO A 568 -17.89 -4.30 -6.91
C PRO A 568 -16.73 -4.71 -7.81
N THR A 569 -16.93 -4.65 -9.12
CA THR A 569 -15.90 -4.81 -10.14
C THR A 569 -15.82 -3.56 -10.99
N THR A 570 -14.65 -3.28 -11.55
CA THR A 570 -14.42 -2.09 -12.36
C THR A 570 -14.36 -2.43 -13.85
N PRO A 571 -14.98 -1.62 -14.74
CA PRO A 571 -14.89 -1.84 -16.18
C PRO A 571 -13.44 -1.84 -16.68
N GLY A 572 -13.09 -2.84 -17.49
CA GLY A 572 -11.74 -2.98 -18.05
C GLY A 572 -10.77 -3.80 -17.21
N SER A 573 -11.18 -4.24 -16.02
CA SER A 573 -10.43 -5.20 -15.22
C SER A 573 -10.44 -6.60 -15.83
N PHE A 574 -9.49 -7.43 -15.40
CA PHE A 574 -9.20 -8.75 -15.96
C PHE A 574 -10.44 -9.64 -16.12
N ASP A 575 -11.23 -9.82 -15.05
CA ASP A 575 -12.49 -10.53 -15.07
C ASP A 575 -13.53 -9.87 -14.17
N THR A 576 -14.67 -9.52 -14.76
CA THR A 576 -15.82 -8.95 -14.06
C THR A 576 -17.00 -9.92 -13.97
N THR A 577 -16.79 -11.18 -14.36
CA THR A 577 -17.83 -12.22 -14.39
C THR A 577 -17.76 -13.04 -13.11
N TYR A 578 -18.88 -13.09 -12.40
CA TYR A 578 -18.93 -13.79 -11.14
C TYR A 578 -19.15 -15.30 -11.30
N TYR A 579 -18.33 -16.10 -10.62
CA TYR A 579 -18.41 -17.56 -10.56
C TYR A 579 -18.39 -18.02 -9.08
N ARG A 580 -19.45 -18.70 -8.61
CA ARG A 580 -19.75 -18.86 -7.16
C ARG A 580 -18.91 -19.94 -6.44
N PRO A 581 -18.40 -19.67 -5.22
CA PRO A 581 -17.67 -18.47 -4.78
C PRO A 581 -16.29 -18.37 -5.42
N THR A 582 -15.76 -17.16 -5.57
CA THR A 582 -14.49 -16.90 -6.24
C THR A 582 -13.62 -15.91 -5.46
N ALA A 583 -12.34 -15.84 -5.80
CA ALA A 583 -11.44 -14.87 -5.25
C ALA A 583 -11.64 -13.49 -5.87
N PHE A 584 -11.31 -12.43 -5.13
CA PHE A 584 -11.24 -11.07 -5.65
C PHE A 584 -9.89 -10.43 -5.35
N LEU A 585 -9.50 -9.49 -6.21
CA LEU A 585 -8.36 -8.60 -6.02
C LEU A 585 -8.77 -7.18 -6.40
N ALA A 586 -8.47 -6.22 -5.52
CA ALA A 586 -8.80 -4.82 -5.69
C ALA A 586 -7.58 -3.93 -5.41
N GLY A 587 -7.36 -2.93 -6.27
CA GLY A 587 -6.44 -1.82 -6.05
C GLY A 587 -7.23 -0.59 -5.62
N LEU A 588 -6.80 0.08 -4.56
CA LEU A 588 -7.44 1.25 -3.99
C LEU A 588 -6.46 2.41 -3.80
N ASP A 589 -6.94 3.62 -4.06
CA ASP A 589 -6.26 4.85 -3.67
C ASP A 589 -6.91 5.41 -2.41
N LEU A 590 -6.23 5.23 -1.28
CA LEU A 590 -6.69 5.74 0.01
C LEU A 590 -6.11 7.12 0.33
N TYR A 591 -5.47 7.78 -0.64
CA TYR A 591 -4.99 9.14 -0.51
C TYR A 591 -6.17 10.11 -0.60
N PHE A 592 -6.86 10.28 0.54
CA PHE A 592 -7.86 11.32 0.72
C PHE A 592 -7.28 12.51 1.47
N PRO A 593 -6.77 13.53 0.78
CA PRO A 593 -6.99 14.87 1.24
C PRO A 593 -8.47 15.19 0.98
N ASN A 594 -9.35 14.87 1.93
CA ASN A 594 -10.56 15.68 2.08
C ASN A 594 -10.16 17.16 2.23
N VAL A 595 -8.95 17.42 2.74
CA VAL A 595 -8.30 18.72 2.77
C VAL A 595 -7.44 18.98 1.54
N VAL A 596 -7.93 19.78 0.59
CA VAL A 596 -7.11 20.33 -0.50
C VAL A 596 -6.40 21.58 0.01
N ALA A 597 -5.09 21.63 -0.12
CA ALA A 597 -4.32 22.76 0.36
C ALA A 597 -2.98 22.92 -0.35
N ALA A 598 -2.43 24.12 -0.30
CA ALA A 598 -1.13 24.44 -0.90
C ALA A 598 -0.40 25.52 -0.09
N ILE A 599 0.93 25.43 -0.06
CA ILE A 599 1.80 26.58 0.25
C ILE A 599 2.22 27.21 -1.08
N GLU A 600 1.79 28.43 -1.32
CA GLU A 600 2.05 29.15 -2.56
C GLU A 600 3.20 30.13 -2.42
N GLN A 601 3.46 30.60 -1.20
CA GLN A 601 4.62 31.40 -0.87
C GLN A 601 5.23 30.99 0.46
N PRO A 602 6.57 30.93 0.54
CA PRO A 602 7.50 31.02 -0.58
C PRO A 602 7.37 29.77 -1.48
N LEU A 603 7.85 29.84 -2.72
CA LEU A 603 7.83 28.69 -3.64
C LEU A 603 8.76 27.57 -3.13
N PRO A 604 8.53 26.29 -3.50
CA PRO A 604 9.43 25.20 -3.13
C PRO A 604 10.87 25.50 -3.56
N GLY A 605 11.82 25.32 -2.64
CA GLY A 605 13.24 25.58 -2.87
C GLY A 605 13.62 27.07 -2.89
N ALA A 606 12.70 27.98 -2.58
CA ALA A 606 13.01 29.40 -2.50
C ALA A 606 14.05 29.69 -1.40
N SER A 607 14.95 30.63 -1.69
CA SER A 607 15.87 31.19 -0.71
C SER A 607 15.15 32.26 0.12
N ILE A 608 15.07 32.04 1.42
CA ILE A 608 14.45 32.96 2.38
C ILE A 608 15.49 33.48 3.37
N SER A 609 15.29 34.69 3.87
CA SER A 609 16.17 35.34 4.84
C SER A 609 15.42 36.41 5.61
N GLY A 610 15.62 36.49 6.92
CA GLY A 610 14.95 37.48 7.76
C GLY A 610 13.48 37.13 8.00
N VAL A 611 12.61 38.12 7.95
CA VAL A 611 11.16 37.93 8.10
C VAL A 611 10.54 37.65 6.72
N THR A 612 9.80 36.56 6.59
CA THR A 612 9.13 36.11 5.36
C THR A 612 7.68 35.73 5.64
N ASP A 613 6.78 36.01 4.70
CA ASP A 613 5.40 35.54 4.77
C ASP A 613 5.25 34.15 4.14
N LEU A 614 4.59 33.26 4.86
CA LEU A 614 4.05 32.01 4.37
C LEU A 614 2.59 32.24 3.98
N ARG A 615 2.18 31.81 2.79
CA ARG A 615 0.81 31.98 2.29
C ARG A 615 0.34 30.76 1.53
N GLY A 616 -0.97 30.55 1.57
CA GLY A 616 -1.58 29.46 0.86
C GLY A 616 -3.10 29.47 0.94
N PHE A 617 -3.69 28.32 0.62
CA PHE A 617 -5.07 28.00 0.93
C PHE A 617 -5.15 26.61 1.56
N ALA A 618 -6.22 26.38 2.31
CA ALA A 618 -6.63 25.06 2.75
C ALA A 618 -8.15 25.01 2.78
N LEU A 619 -8.74 23.92 2.30
CA LEU A 619 -10.18 23.70 2.32
C LEU A 619 -10.47 22.22 2.47
N ASP A 620 -11.55 21.88 3.16
CA ASP A 620 -12.13 20.54 3.15
C ASP A 620 -13.30 20.50 2.16
N TRP A 621 -13.11 19.82 1.03
CA TRP A 621 -14.09 19.80 -0.07
C TRP A 621 -15.36 18.99 0.25
N SER A 622 -15.37 18.25 1.36
CA SER A 622 -16.57 17.57 1.89
C SER A 622 -17.55 18.55 2.57
N SER A 623 -17.14 19.78 2.86
CA SER A 623 -17.97 20.76 3.58
C SER A 623 -19.07 21.37 2.72
N ALA A 624 -20.30 21.37 3.24
CA ALA A 624 -21.47 21.90 2.54
C ALA A 624 -21.72 23.41 2.75
N THR A 625 -21.08 24.04 3.72
CA THR A 625 -21.46 25.40 4.20
C THR A 625 -20.30 26.39 4.33
N GLY A 626 -19.09 26.03 3.90
CA GLY A 626 -17.92 26.92 3.94
C GLY A 626 -16.64 26.22 3.50
N PRO A 627 -15.46 26.78 3.84
CA PRO A 627 -14.17 26.18 3.49
C PRO A 627 -13.93 24.80 4.08
N GLY A 628 -14.75 24.33 5.03
CA GLY A 628 -14.57 23.04 5.71
C GLY A 628 -13.37 22.95 6.64
N THR A 629 -12.50 23.96 6.63
CA THR A 629 -11.39 24.15 7.56
C THR A 629 -11.50 25.52 8.21
N ASP A 630 -10.95 25.67 9.42
CA ASP A 630 -11.02 26.92 10.20
C ASP A 630 -9.68 27.38 10.80
N ALA A 631 -8.66 26.54 10.78
CA ALA A 631 -7.34 26.87 11.29
C ALA A 631 -6.22 26.17 10.51
N VAL A 632 -5.05 26.79 10.47
CA VAL A 632 -3.83 26.23 9.88
C VAL A 632 -2.64 26.39 10.84
N ARG A 633 -1.84 25.33 10.98
CA ARG A 633 -0.61 25.27 11.79
C ARG A 633 0.57 24.92 10.90
N ILE A 634 1.73 25.50 11.18
CA ILE A 634 2.96 25.14 10.47
C ILE A 634 4.03 24.69 11.47
N TYR A 635 4.68 23.57 11.17
CA TYR A 635 5.82 23.01 11.87
C TYR A 635 7.06 23.02 10.96
N LEU A 636 8.24 23.10 11.57
CA LEU A 636 9.54 23.11 10.93
C LEU A 636 10.29 21.82 11.25
N ASP A 637 10.88 21.21 10.22
CA ASP A 637 11.77 20.05 10.28
C ASP A 637 11.19 18.87 11.06
N GLY A 638 9.89 18.63 10.90
CA GLY A 638 9.19 17.45 11.37
C GLY A 638 7.67 17.66 11.48
N PRO A 639 6.89 16.57 11.51
CA PRO A 639 5.44 16.60 11.69
C PRO A 639 5.05 17.04 13.12
N SER A 640 3.75 17.22 13.37
CA SER A 640 3.21 17.53 14.70
C SER A 640 3.69 16.51 15.75
N GLY A 641 4.28 16.98 16.86
CA GLY A 641 4.84 16.14 17.92
C GLY A 641 6.33 15.79 17.77
N ALA A 642 6.92 15.94 16.58
CA ALA A 642 8.34 15.72 16.32
C ALA A 642 9.07 17.01 15.85
N GLY A 643 8.41 17.84 15.05
CA GLY A 643 8.93 19.11 14.55
C GLY A 643 8.65 20.31 15.46
N THR A 644 9.26 21.45 15.13
CA THR A 644 9.09 22.69 15.91
C THR A 644 7.91 23.49 15.38
N LEU A 645 6.89 23.75 16.20
CA LEU A 645 5.77 24.62 15.82
C LEU A 645 6.29 26.05 15.56
N ILE A 646 6.16 26.54 14.33
CA ILE A 646 6.55 27.92 13.98
C ILE A 646 5.40 28.91 14.15
N GLY A 647 4.14 28.47 14.06
CA GLY A 647 2.99 29.32 14.38
C GLY A 647 1.64 28.78 13.91
N ASN A 648 0.59 29.45 14.39
CA ASN A 648 -0.78 29.31 13.86
C ASN A 648 -1.01 30.42 12.83
N ALA A 649 -1.42 30.07 11.62
CA ALA A 649 -1.71 31.03 10.57
C ALA A 649 -3.00 31.79 10.84
N THR A 650 -3.08 33.02 10.32
CA THR A 650 -4.36 33.71 10.14
C THR A 650 -5.10 33.02 9.01
N TYR A 651 -6.22 32.37 9.32
CA TYR A 651 -7.05 31.64 8.38
C TYR A 651 -8.33 32.44 8.06
N GLY A 652 -9.00 32.12 6.94
CA GLY A 652 -10.25 32.78 6.53
C GLY A 652 -10.07 33.90 5.51
N LEU A 653 -8.90 33.98 4.86
CA LEU A 653 -8.61 35.04 3.90
C LEU A 653 -9.31 34.78 2.56
N PRO A 654 -9.82 35.82 1.87
CA PRO A 654 -10.49 35.66 0.59
C PRO A 654 -9.57 35.10 -0.52
N ARG A 655 -10.04 34.04 -1.19
CA ARG A 655 -9.42 33.38 -2.35
C ARG A 655 -10.43 33.18 -3.48
N PRO A 656 -10.73 34.23 -4.27
CA PRO A 656 -11.70 34.15 -5.37
C PRO A 656 -11.27 33.17 -6.48
N ASP A 657 -9.96 32.99 -6.64
CA ASP A 657 -9.33 32.02 -7.54
C ASP A 657 -9.61 30.58 -7.10
N VAL A 658 -9.47 30.29 -5.80
CA VAL A 658 -9.84 28.99 -5.22
C VAL A 658 -11.36 28.79 -5.29
N ALA A 659 -12.16 29.82 -5.03
CA ALA A 659 -13.62 29.74 -5.17
C ALA A 659 -14.09 29.48 -6.60
N ALA A 660 -13.38 30.00 -7.61
CA ALA A 660 -13.68 29.75 -9.02
C ALA A 660 -13.44 28.28 -9.41
N GLN A 661 -12.47 27.63 -8.75
CA GLN A 661 -12.10 26.24 -9.02
C GLN A 661 -12.92 25.23 -8.20
N TYR A 662 -13.11 25.47 -6.90
CA TYR A 662 -13.70 24.51 -5.96
C TYR A 662 -15.15 24.85 -5.59
N GLY A 663 -15.62 26.07 -5.88
CA GLY A 663 -16.98 26.53 -5.62
C GLY A 663 -17.05 27.73 -4.68
N ALA A 664 -18.12 28.52 -4.80
CA ALA A 664 -18.28 29.79 -4.10
C ALA A 664 -18.22 29.69 -2.55
N ALA A 665 -18.55 28.53 -1.98
CA ALA A 665 -18.47 28.29 -0.55
C ALA A 665 -17.03 28.31 0.01
N PHE A 666 -16.03 28.07 -0.85
CA PHE A 666 -14.62 27.98 -0.46
C PHE A 666 -13.86 29.31 -0.59
N VAL A 667 -14.56 30.42 -0.75
CA VAL A 667 -13.93 31.75 -0.93
C VAL A 667 -13.10 32.19 0.27
N LEU A 668 -13.34 31.69 1.47
CA LEU A 668 -12.56 32.05 2.67
C LEU A 668 -11.50 30.99 3.02
N SER A 669 -10.92 30.32 2.03
CA SER A 669 -9.96 29.22 2.22
C SER A 669 -8.51 29.67 2.41
N GLY A 670 -8.21 30.97 2.30
CA GLY A 670 -6.85 31.48 2.35
C GLY A 670 -6.28 31.52 3.76
N TRP A 671 -4.96 31.37 3.86
CA TRP A 671 -4.22 31.55 5.10
C TRP A 671 -2.88 32.25 4.90
N GLU A 672 -2.39 32.88 5.97
CA GLU A 672 -1.11 33.58 6.00
C GLU A 672 -0.44 33.49 7.38
N LEU A 673 0.88 33.31 7.41
CA LEU A 673 1.71 33.38 8.61
C LEU A 673 3.01 34.14 8.31
N THR A 674 3.31 35.18 9.07
CA THR A 674 4.62 35.82 9.05
C THR A 674 5.61 35.03 9.92
N TRP A 675 6.75 34.67 9.35
CA TRP A 675 7.78 33.83 9.97
C TRP A 675 9.13 34.55 10.02
N ASP A 676 9.75 34.57 11.19
CA ASP A 676 11.11 35.10 11.40
C ASP A 676 12.14 33.96 11.33
N THR A 677 12.95 33.96 10.28
CA THR A 677 13.99 32.94 10.02
C THR A 677 15.35 33.32 10.57
N THR A 678 15.51 34.47 11.22
CA THR A 678 16.83 35.00 11.66
C THR A 678 17.57 34.09 12.65
N GLY A 679 16.84 33.25 13.39
CA GLY A 679 17.40 32.29 14.35
C GLY A 679 17.70 30.91 13.80
N LEU A 680 17.42 30.65 12.51
CA LEU A 680 17.55 29.31 11.93
C LEU A 680 18.97 29.03 11.40
N PRO A 681 19.44 27.78 11.50
CA PRO A 681 20.62 27.34 10.78
C PRO A 681 20.51 27.61 9.27
N PHE A 682 21.64 27.81 8.60
CA PHE A 682 21.64 27.87 7.13
C PHE A 682 21.53 26.46 6.57
N GLY A 683 20.64 26.26 5.59
CA GLY A 683 20.45 24.95 5.00
C GLY A 683 19.08 24.75 4.37
N LEU A 684 18.84 23.51 3.95
CA LEU A 684 17.53 23.04 3.53
C LEU A 684 16.70 22.71 4.77
N HIS A 685 15.49 23.25 4.81
CA HIS A 685 14.50 23.00 5.84
C HIS A 685 13.19 22.53 5.20
N GLN A 686 12.36 21.82 5.96
CA GLN A 686 11.04 21.39 5.51
C GLN A 686 9.93 22.00 6.38
N LEU A 687 8.90 22.53 5.73
CA LEU A 687 7.69 23.02 6.38
C LEU A 687 6.60 21.94 6.29
N TYR A 688 6.01 21.62 7.43
CA TYR A 688 4.87 20.71 7.56
C TYR A 688 3.65 21.52 7.93
N VAL A 689 2.63 21.52 7.09
CA VAL A 689 1.42 22.33 7.31
C VAL A 689 0.25 21.42 7.64
N TYR A 690 -0.53 21.82 8.63
CA TYR A 690 -1.74 21.12 9.01
C TYR A 690 -2.93 22.07 8.91
N ALA A 691 -4.06 21.61 8.36
CA ALA A 691 -5.32 22.32 8.45
C ALA A 691 -6.30 21.57 9.35
N HIS A 692 -7.02 22.33 10.17
CA HIS A 692 -8.05 21.81 11.04
C HIS A 692 -9.37 21.72 10.29
N ARG A 693 -9.97 20.53 10.29
CA ARG A 693 -11.23 20.21 9.64
C ARG A 693 -12.37 20.44 10.61
N THR A 694 -13.36 21.20 10.17
CA THR A 694 -14.55 21.52 10.98
C THR A 694 -15.65 20.45 10.90
N THR A 695 -15.52 19.53 9.95
CA THR A 695 -16.47 18.44 9.68
C THR A 695 -16.35 17.32 10.71
N ASP A 696 -15.13 17.06 11.17
CA ASP A 696 -14.80 15.96 12.08
C ASP A 696 -13.73 16.31 13.15
N ASP A 697 -13.35 17.58 13.29
CA ASP A 697 -12.46 18.11 14.35
C ASP A 697 -11.01 17.57 14.29
N ILE A 698 -10.52 17.25 13.08
CA ILE A 698 -9.22 16.61 12.84
C ILE A 698 -8.21 17.56 12.19
N TRP A 699 -6.92 17.43 12.54
CA TRP A 699 -5.81 18.11 11.86
C TRP A 699 -5.25 17.24 10.73
N ALA A 700 -5.48 17.64 9.48
CA ALA A 700 -4.95 16.96 8.31
C ALA A 700 -3.62 17.57 7.87
N GLU A 701 -2.62 16.71 7.64
CA GLU A 701 -1.29 17.09 7.14
C GLU A 701 -1.31 17.35 5.63
N MET A 702 -0.55 18.37 5.20
CA MET A 702 -0.29 18.70 3.80
C MET A 702 1.11 18.20 3.41
N PRO A 703 1.37 17.93 2.12
CA PRO A 703 2.70 17.56 1.65
C PRO A 703 3.80 18.52 2.15
N PRO A 704 4.95 18.00 2.63
CA PRO A 704 6.04 18.83 3.11
C PRO A 704 6.57 19.79 2.05
N HIS A 705 6.90 21.02 2.46
CA HIS A 705 7.31 22.09 1.55
C HIS A 705 8.75 22.54 1.81
N PRO A 706 9.70 22.30 0.89
CA PRO A 706 11.10 22.60 1.12
C PRO A 706 11.42 24.09 0.98
N VAL A 707 12.23 24.64 1.88
CA VAL A 707 12.74 26.03 1.84
C VAL A 707 14.24 26.08 2.15
N ILE A 708 14.96 27.04 1.57
CA ILE A 708 16.39 27.23 1.80
C ILE A 708 16.60 28.49 2.64
N VAL A 709 17.09 28.34 3.86
CA VAL A 709 17.45 29.49 4.71
C VAL A 709 18.86 29.95 4.34
N SER A 710 18.98 31.19 3.83
CA SER A 710 20.22 31.77 3.34
C SER A 710 20.73 32.92 4.22
N GLY A 711 22.05 33.00 4.39
CA GLY A 711 22.70 34.16 5.01
C GLY A 711 22.85 35.32 4.03
N ASN A 712 22.97 36.55 4.54
CA ASN A 712 23.08 37.84 3.80
C ASN A 712 24.27 38.00 2.82
N HIS A 713 24.75 36.92 2.20
CA HIS A 713 25.79 36.97 1.18
C HIS A 713 25.20 36.54 -0.16
N GLN A 714 25.02 37.52 -1.04
CA GLN A 714 24.76 37.32 -2.46
C GLN A 714 25.75 36.29 -3.04
N LEU A 715 25.25 35.14 -3.49
CA LEU A 715 26.00 34.26 -4.37
C LEU A 715 25.62 34.60 -5.81
N TRP A 716 26.60 35.14 -6.54
CA TRP A 716 26.51 35.39 -7.97
C TRP A 716 26.44 34.05 -8.71
N LEU A 717 25.39 33.82 -9.50
CA LEU A 717 25.43 32.85 -10.59
C LEU A 717 26.17 33.52 -11.77
N PRO A 718 27.37 33.05 -12.18
CA PRO A 718 27.91 33.44 -13.46
C PRO A 718 27.15 32.68 -14.56
N ILE A 719 26.15 33.34 -15.15
CA ILE A 719 25.72 33.02 -16.51
C ILE A 719 26.86 33.44 -17.44
N SER A 720 27.42 32.50 -18.19
CA SER A 720 28.16 32.80 -19.41
C SER A 720 27.39 32.23 -20.60
N LEU A 721 26.50 33.05 -21.15
CA LEU A 721 26.02 32.91 -22.53
C LEU A 721 27.16 33.30 -23.48
N ARG A 722 27.58 32.40 -24.36
CA ARG A 722 28.17 32.78 -25.64
C ARG A 722 27.64 31.90 -26.77
N ASN A 723 27.13 32.60 -27.78
CA ASN A 723 26.65 32.16 -29.09
C ASN A 723 27.59 31.17 -29.82
N ARG A 724 27.07 30.03 -30.25
CA ARG A 724 26.72 29.70 -31.65
C ARG A 724 26.07 28.33 -31.75
#